data_AF-A0A8I1L3K6-F1
#
_entry.id   AF-A0A8I1L3K6-F1
#
_cell.length_a   1.000
_cell.length_b   1.000
_cell.length_c   1.000
_cell.angle_alpha   90.00
_cell.angle_beta   90.00
_cell.angle_gamma   90.00
#
_symmetry.space_group_name_H-M   'P 1'
#
loop_
_entity.id
_entity.type
_entity.pdbx_description
1 polymer ?
#
loop_
_entity_poly.entity_id
_entity_poly.type
_entity_poly.pdbx_seq_one_letter_code
_entity_poly.pdbx_strand_id
1 'polypeptide(L)'
;MSYFKEHGKTLLAHHYMIVPIKQGLKRPVMDGWQNVRLTASDIPRFANQGVGILTGQGPFPICAVDIDVTDADLSHQFAEWCRDNLGVSCERVGNAPKILLVYRAEDSDWGKSTSAWFADPAEADKPFKEIHKHRIEVLGRGQQFVAYHVHPDTGKPYEWVDFFGGLTEFAANALPTITKEQVEEAIKAFERMAEEHGFVRVKNSKSRIGALTSSELADEEDLLMTTTATIGWSLDDAKKYLEHIDNEDYDTWLRVGMSLHHEFDGSDVALELWNEWSSTASNYVSFEELEYRWGTFSGTGSTIITAHWLLKTGRESKQAKLRLEKRQILADIKNQIADCRDQQELLQVVAKEAGKVAGTDLALRTELSGLIRQRFKQLTKISISAREVNIAMGGRKVQIALDDAQKRPMTEFGNASRMLDAYGNEIMFIAETNTWYRWNGVYWESCVNMVIEQYAKQTVLAMGDEAKKIDDDAQRAEFYQFCAMSQKAFMVKNMVTLAQSDPRVLVPIKELDSDIYLLGCANGAVNLRDGELVKPSQELLITYSTGVEYNPKAKCPLFEKTVLDAFFGDEEMANFFRRLMGYAILGNPKENLMVIPFGDGSNGKSTVLTTIFKALGDYAKMTPAETFLGEGRSNAGGAREDLLRLRGARFVYVGEPEENKELKEGLVKSMTGGESITARGLYSRVSVEFKPTWTVVMPTNHKPIIKGGDHGIWRRLMMIPFQRNYDADKSLVKDPNRSEKLQAELEGVLAWLVRGALEYQQEGLNEPNKTKEARDEYRDEMDLLKDWISECCELGDYRETSQNLWVSWEAYAKARNELRYIPSSRALGRRLSSRFQLIRSTGGKRLFAGIRVSVTPDSELFADESSKQ
;
A
#
# COMPACT_ATOMS: atom_id res chain seq x y z
N MET A 1 -17.78 16.54 11.03
CA MET A 1 -16.62 15.67 11.33
C MET A 1 -15.49 16.51 11.89
N SER A 2 -14.65 15.95 12.75
CA SER A 2 -13.58 16.66 13.48
C SER A 2 -12.22 16.36 12.84
N TYR A 3 -12.08 16.65 11.53
CA TYR A 3 -10.92 16.24 10.72
C TYR A 3 -9.57 16.67 11.31
N PHE A 4 -9.48 17.88 11.87
CA PHE A 4 -8.25 18.35 12.51
C PHE A 4 -7.84 17.54 13.75
N LYS A 5 -8.83 17.09 14.53
CA LYS A 5 -8.61 16.22 15.70
C LYS A 5 -8.19 14.82 15.28
N GLU A 6 -8.78 14.32 14.20
CA GLU A 6 -8.60 12.96 13.71
C GLU A 6 -7.24 12.76 13.04
N HIS A 7 -6.87 13.64 12.09
CA HIS A 7 -5.67 13.46 11.27
C HIS A 7 -4.48 14.31 11.71
N GLY A 8 -4.70 15.42 12.43
CA GLY A 8 -3.67 16.40 12.71
C GLY A 8 -2.47 15.86 13.50
N LYS A 9 -2.70 14.93 14.43
CA LYS A 9 -1.63 14.33 15.25
C LYS A 9 -0.71 13.45 14.40
N THR A 10 -1.30 12.61 13.54
CA THR A 10 -0.56 11.71 12.65
C THR A 10 0.23 12.49 11.61
N LEU A 11 -0.39 13.50 10.99
CA LEU A 11 0.28 14.34 9.99
C LEU A 11 1.49 15.09 10.56
N LEU A 12 1.38 15.66 11.77
CA LEU A 12 2.52 16.28 12.45
C LEU A 12 3.62 15.27 12.80
N ALA A 13 3.26 14.06 13.25
CA ALA A 13 4.22 12.99 13.51
C ALA A 13 4.94 12.54 12.23
N HIS A 14 4.27 12.63 11.09
CA HIS A 14 4.79 12.36 9.75
C HIS A 14 5.52 13.56 9.11
N HIS A 15 5.79 14.61 9.89
CA HIS A 15 6.49 15.83 9.47
C HIS A 15 5.77 16.69 8.43
N TYR A 16 4.46 16.53 8.25
CA TYR A 16 3.66 17.48 7.50
C TYR A 16 3.40 18.75 8.31
N MET A 17 3.45 19.89 7.64
CA MET A 17 3.07 21.16 8.23
C MET A 17 1.60 21.45 7.95
N ILE A 18 0.79 21.43 9.00
CA ILE A 18 -0.67 21.55 8.89
C ILE A 18 -1.18 22.93 9.28
N VAL A 19 -2.31 23.34 8.68
CA VAL A 19 -3.03 24.58 8.96
C VAL A 19 -4.55 24.30 9.07
N PRO A 20 -5.28 24.90 10.03
CA PRO A 20 -6.70 24.66 10.19
C PRO A 20 -7.53 25.41 9.15
N ILE A 21 -8.39 24.68 8.45
CA ILE A 21 -9.26 25.19 7.38
C ILE A 21 -10.64 25.49 7.93
N LYS A 22 -11.13 26.69 7.62
CA LYS A 22 -12.42 27.19 8.10
C LYS A 22 -13.55 26.31 7.58
N GLN A 23 -14.49 25.96 8.47
CA GLN A 23 -15.69 25.19 8.11
C GLN A 23 -16.46 25.83 6.95
N GLY A 24 -16.86 24.99 5.98
CA GLY A 24 -17.59 25.41 4.77
C GLY A 24 -16.78 26.26 3.78
N LEU A 25 -15.47 26.42 3.97
CA LEU A 25 -14.60 27.21 3.08
C LEU A 25 -13.30 26.45 2.76
N LYS A 26 -12.61 26.86 1.70
CA LYS A 26 -11.29 26.31 1.29
C LYS A 26 -10.10 27.11 1.84
N ARG A 27 -10.29 27.98 2.84
CA ARG A 27 -9.24 28.88 3.37
C ARG A 27 -8.94 28.69 4.86
N PRO A 28 -7.71 28.97 5.31
CA PRO A 28 -7.34 28.92 6.74
C PRO A 28 -8.18 29.80 7.65
N VAL A 29 -8.26 29.42 8.93
CA VAL A 29 -9.02 30.14 9.97
C VAL A 29 -8.34 31.43 10.43
N MET A 30 -7.02 31.51 10.33
CA MET A 30 -6.20 32.58 10.90
C MET A 30 -5.44 33.36 9.83
N ASP A 31 -5.14 34.63 10.14
CA ASP A 31 -4.27 35.47 9.33
C ASP A 31 -2.80 35.09 9.53
N GLY A 32 -1.95 35.37 8.54
CA GLY A 32 -0.52 35.01 8.58
C GLY A 32 -0.24 33.51 8.61
N TRP A 33 -1.23 32.68 8.26
CA TRP A 33 -1.19 31.22 8.33
C TRP A 33 0.00 30.57 7.60
N GLN A 34 0.55 31.25 6.58
CA GLN A 34 1.73 30.81 5.83
C GLN A 34 2.94 30.59 6.75
N ASN A 35 3.06 31.39 7.80
CA ASN A 35 4.21 31.37 8.72
C ASN A 35 3.94 30.58 10.01
N VAL A 36 2.73 30.06 10.19
CA VAL A 36 2.35 29.35 11.41
C VAL A 36 2.98 27.96 11.45
N ARG A 37 3.45 27.55 12.64
CA ARG A 37 4.04 26.23 12.90
C ARG A 37 3.29 25.58 14.05
N LEU A 38 2.24 24.82 13.71
CA LEU A 38 1.42 24.14 14.71
C LEU A 38 2.13 22.89 15.23
N THR A 39 1.87 22.58 16.49
CA THR A 39 2.38 21.41 17.20
C THR A 39 1.23 20.56 17.73
N ALA A 40 1.53 19.38 18.28
CA ALA A 40 0.51 18.48 18.79
C ALA A 40 -0.33 19.11 19.93
N SER A 41 0.21 20.08 20.67
CA SER A 41 -0.52 20.80 21.72
C SER A 41 -1.58 21.77 21.18
N ASP A 42 -1.51 22.15 19.91
CA ASP A 42 -2.46 23.08 19.28
C ASP A 42 -3.71 22.37 18.74
N ILE A 43 -3.68 21.04 18.61
CA ILE A 43 -4.78 20.24 18.02
C ILE A 43 -6.13 20.47 18.73
N PRO A 44 -6.23 20.47 20.08
CA PRO A 44 -7.51 20.69 20.75
C PRO A 44 -8.16 22.04 20.42
N ARG A 45 -7.36 23.08 20.14
CA ARG A 45 -7.84 24.44 19.82
C ARG A 45 -8.59 24.49 18.48
N PHE A 46 -8.21 23.62 17.53
CA PHE A 46 -8.76 23.60 16.17
C PHE A 46 -9.52 22.33 15.83
N ALA A 47 -9.90 21.53 16.83
CA ALA A 47 -10.48 20.19 16.66
C ALA A 47 -11.62 20.13 15.61
N ASN A 48 -12.47 21.16 15.58
CA ASN A 48 -13.64 21.22 14.71
C ASN A 48 -13.36 21.81 13.31
N GLN A 49 -12.10 21.98 12.89
CA GLN A 49 -11.75 22.55 11.59
C GLN A 49 -11.34 21.46 10.58
N GLY A 50 -11.25 21.82 9.30
CA GLY A 50 -10.61 20.99 8.28
C GLY A 50 -9.09 21.08 8.36
N VAL A 51 -8.38 20.19 7.68
CA VAL A 51 -6.90 20.16 7.64
C VAL A 51 -6.41 20.60 6.27
N GLY A 52 -5.52 21.60 6.24
CA GLY A 52 -4.74 21.98 5.07
C GLY A 52 -3.27 21.65 5.28
N ILE A 53 -2.55 21.43 4.19
CA ILE A 53 -1.10 21.21 4.18
C ILE A 53 -0.43 22.44 3.60
N LEU A 54 0.54 22.98 4.33
CA LEU A 54 1.38 24.09 3.88
C LEU A 54 2.39 23.58 2.86
N THR A 55 2.50 24.25 1.71
CA THR A 55 3.40 23.87 0.63
C THR A 55 4.66 24.73 0.56
N GLY A 56 5.72 24.21 -0.05
CA GLY A 56 7.00 24.84 -0.35
C GLY A 56 7.83 25.28 0.85
N GLN A 57 7.62 24.69 2.03
CA GLN A 57 8.33 25.04 3.25
C GLN A 57 8.43 23.89 4.24
N GLY A 58 9.38 23.97 5.17
CA GLY A 58 9.65 22.93 6.17
C GLY A 58 10.87 22.07 5.82
N PRO A 59 11.24 21.10 6.69
CA PRO A 59 12.40 20.23 6.46
C PRO A 59 12.20 19.26 5.28
N PHE A 60 10.94 18.97 4.94
CA PHE A 60 10.53 18.19 3.78
C PHE A 60 9.45 19.01 3.05
N PRO A 61 9.85 19.96 2.19
CA PRO A 61 8.91 20.93 1.62
C PRO A 61 7.94 20.22 0.69
N ILE A 62 6.66 20.24 1.03
CA ILE A 62 5.60 19.61 0.22
C ILE A 62 5.26 20.50 -0.97
N CYS A 63 5.10 19.95 -2.16
CA CYS A 63 4.44 20.63 -3.27
C CYS A 63 3.27 19.77 -3.76
N ALA A 64 2.40 20.33 -4.60
CA ALA A 64 1.31 19.55 -5.18
C ALA A 64 1.00 20.03 -6.59
N VAL A 65 0.79 19.10 -7.52
CA VAL A 65 0.28 19.37 -8.86
C VAL A 65 -1.24 19.37 -8.80
N ASP A 66 -1.86 20.55 -8.87
CA ASP A 66 -3.29 20.78 -8.90
C ASP A 66 -3.75 20.85 -10.37
N ILE A 67 -4.45 19.81 -10.82
CA ILE A 67 -4.97 19.64 -12.17
C ILE A 67 -6.37 20.27 -12.20
N ASP A 68 -6.42 21.55 -12.54
CA ASP A 68 -7.64 22.36 -12.63
C ASP A 68 -8.24 22.26 -14.04
N VAL A 69 -8.69 21.05 -14.39
CA VAL A 69 -9.18 20.67 -15.72
C VAL A 69 -10.60 20.10 -15.57
N THR A 70 -11.55 20.58 -16.37
CA THR A 70 -12.94 20.09 -16.36
C THR A 70 -13.22 19.01 -17.41
N ASP A 71 -12.29 18.77 -18.32
CA ASP A 71 -12.31 17.65 -19.25
C ASP A 71 -11.74 16.41 -18.56
N ALA A 72 -12.52 15.33 -18.54
CA ALA A 72 -12.15 14.13 -17.79
C ALA A 72 -10.96 13.41 -18.44
N ASP A 73 -10.94 13.28 -19.75
CA ASP A 73 -9.90 12.51 -20.45
C ASP A 73 -8.55 13.20 -20.35
N LEU A 74 -8.49 14.51 -20.56
CA LEU A 74 -7.27 15.31 -20.39
C LEU A 74 -6.77 15.29 -18.93
N SER A 75 -7.67 15.36 -17.96
CA SER A 75 -7.30 15.32 -16.53
C SER A 75 -6.66 13.98 -16.15
N HIS A 76 -7.27 12.86 -16.55
CA HIS A 76 -6.73 11.52 -16.27
C HIS A 76 -5.43 11.26 -17.03
N GLN A 77 -5.36 11.64 -18.31
CA GLN A 77 -4.16 11.46 -19.13
C GLN A 77 -2.97 12.24 -18.54
N PHE A 78 -3.19 13.47 -18.09
CA PHE A 78 -2.12 14.25 -17.48
C PHE A 78 -1.72 13.72 -16.09
N ALA A 79 -2.68 13.23 -15.30
CA ALA A 79 -2.39 12.55 -14.03
C ALA A 79 -1.55 11.27 -14.24
N GLU A 80 -1.82 10.49 -15.29
CA GLU A 80 -0.99 9.35 -15.72
C GLU A 80 0.42 9.80 -16.09
N TRP A 81 0.54 10.86 -16.89
CA TRP A 81 1.84 11.43 -17.24
C TRP A 81 2.65 11.82 -16.01
N CYS A 82 2.02 12.45 -15.01
CA CYS A 82 2.67 12.76 -13.74
C CYS A 82 3.16 11.51 -13.01
N ARG A 83 2.37 10.42 -12.98
CA ARG A 83 2.79 9.16 -12.35
C ARG A 83 4.02 8.55 -13.02
N ASP A 84 4.05 8.56 -14.34
CA ASP A 84 5.15 7.97 -15.11
C ASP A 84 6.44 8.79 -15.06
N ASN A 85 6.34 10.12 -14.99
CA ASN A 85 7.48 11.04 -15.16
C ASN A 85 7.92 11.73 -13.87
N LEU A 86 7.01 11.93 -12.91
CA LEU A 86 7.28 12.57 -11.61
C LEU A 86 7.26 11.55 -10.45
N GLY A 87 6.79 10.33 -10.71
CA GLY A 87 6.66 9.25 -9.74
C GLY A 87 5.23 9.11 -9.20
N VAL A 88 4.90 7.89 -8.78
CA VAL A 88 3.61 7.57 -8.18
C VAL A 88 3.53 8.23 -6.80
N SER A 89 2.46 8.97 -6.56
CA SER A 89 2.26 9.68 -5.30
C SER A 89 0.78 9.78 -4.92
N CYS A 90 0.47 10.41 -3.79
CA CYS A 90 -0.90 10.54 -3.33
C CYS A 90 -1.73 11.46 -4.20
N GLU A 91 -2.97 11.04 -4.41
CA GLU A 91 -3.93 11.59 -5.34
C GLU A 91 -5.23 11.89 -4.61
N ARG A 92 -5.69 13.14 -4.72
CA ARG A 92 -6.86 13.62 -4.01
C ARG A 92 -7.84 14.31 -4.94
N VAL A 93 -9.08 13.86 -4.87
CA VAL A 93 -10.21 14.42 -5.60
C VAL A 93 -11.16 15.13 -4.63
N GLY A 94 -11.60 16.32 -5.00
CA GLY A 94 -12.64 17.07 -4.27
C GLY A 94 -13.86 17.38 -5.12
N ASN A 95 -13.62 17.79 -6.37
CA ASN A 95 -14.64 18.02 -7.37
C ASN A 95 -14.14 17.45 -8.70
N ALA A 96 -14.46 16.17 -8.95
CA ALA A 96 -14.09 15.50 -10.18
C ALA A 96 -14.57 16.30 -11.41
N PRO A 97 -13.79 16.35 -12.51
CA PRO A 97 -12.57 15.58 -12.77
C PRO A 97 -11.26 16.25 -12.29
N LYS A 98 -11.32 17.24 -11.40
CA LYS A 98 -10.11 17.91 -10.89
C LYS A 98 -9.36 17.03 -9.90
N ILE A 99 -8.05 16.87 -10.12
CA ILE A 99 -7.17 15.97 -9.40
C ILE A 99 -6.04 16.78 -8.75
N LEU A 100 -5.62 16.42 -7.54
CA LEU A 100 -4.42 16.96 -6.90
C LEU A 100 -3.45 15.83 -6.56
N LEU A 101 -2.22 15.92 -7.07
CA LEU A 101 -1.13 14.99 -6.79
C LEU A 101 -0.09 15.63 -5.87
N VAL A 102 0.31 14.97 -4.79
CA VAL A 102 1.20 15.54 -3.77
C VAL A 102 2.63 15.07 -3.96
N TYR A 103 3.62 15.94 -3.89
CA TYR A 103 5.04 15.60 -4.04
C TYR A 103 5.89 16.31 -2.99
N ARG A 104 7.18 16.01 -2.96
CA ARG A 104 8.18 16.81 -2.24
C ARG A 104 8.91 17.70 -3.24
N ALA A 105 9.09 18.96 -2.90
CA ALA A 105 9.96 19.86 -3.63
C ALA A 105 11.44 19.56 -3.32
N GLU A 106 12.34 19.78 -4.29
CA GLU A 106 13.78 19.57 -4.08
C GLU A 106 14.40 20.58 -3.09
N ASP A 107 13.75 21.73 -2.88
CA ASP A 107 14.21 22.80 -2.01
C ASP A 107 13.08 23.51 -1.24
N SER A 108 13.46 24.16 -0.13
CA SER A 108 12.55 24.81 0.81
C SER A 108 12.11 26.23 0.42
N ASP A 109 12.48 26.69 -0.77
CA ASP A 109 12.07 27.97 -1.38
C ASP A 109 11.36 27.73 -2.72
N TRP A 110 10.56 26.67 -2.75
CA TRP A 110 9.85 26.22 -3.93
C TRP A 110 8.69 27.15 -4.29
N GLY A 111 8.82 27.97 -5.33
CA GLY A 111 7.75 28.84 -5.80
C GLY A 111 6.60 28.10 -6.49
N LYS A 112 5.44 28.75 -6.59
CA LYS A 112 4.29 28.28 -7.37
C LYS A 112 4.60 28.36 -8.86
N SER A 113 4.22 27.31 -9.59
CA SER A 113 4.29 27.28 -11.06
C SER A 113 2.90 27.08 -11.65
N THR A 114 2.66 27.60 -12.85
CA THR A 114 1.38 27.49 -13.54
C THR A 114 1.59 27.32 -15.03
N SER A 115 0.81 26.47 -15.68
CA SER A 115 0.71 26.48 -17.16
C SER A 115 -0.03 27.73 -17.64
N ALA A 116 -0.03 27.97 -18.95
CA ALA A 116 -1.02 28.84 -19.56
C ALA A 116 -2.45 28.28 -19.36
N TRP A 117 -3.42 29.17 -19.50
CA TRP A 117 -4.85 28.84 -19.52
C TRP A 117 -5.26 28.36 -20.91
N PHE A 118 -6.06 27.30 -20.94
CA PHE A 118 -6.69 26.73 -22.14
C PHE A 118 -8.21 26.78 -22.01
N ALA A 119 -8.90 26.93 -23.12
CA ALA A 119 -10.36 26.94 -23.20
C ALA A 119 -10.83 26.32 -24.53
N ASP A 120 -12.12 26.00 -24.62
CA ASP A 120 -12.74 25.55 -25.86
C ASP A 120 -12.62 26.65 -26.95
N PRO A 121 -12.29 26.29 -28.21
CA PRO A 121 -12.25 27.24 -29.33
C PRO A 121 -13.47 28.15 -29.45
N ALA A 122 -14.67 27.63 -29.17
CA ALA A 122 -15.92 28.40 -29.22
C ALA A 122 -16.04 29.44 -28.09
N GLU A 123 -15.19 29.35 -27.08
CA GLU A 123 -15.18 30.21 -25.90
C GLU A 123 -13.97 31.15 -25.85
N ALA A 124 -12.96 30.94 -26.72
CA ALA A 124 -11.67 31.64 -26.67
C ALA A 124 -11.76 33.18 -26.74
N ASP A 125 -12.80 33.71 -27.39
CA ASP A 125 -13.05 35.14 -27.54
C ASP A 125 -14.03 35.74 -26.51
N LYS A 126 -14.63 34.91 -25.64
CA LYS A 126 -15.52 35.39 -24.56
C LYS A 126 -14.71 36.05 -23.44
N PRO A 127 -15.29 36.96 -22.64
CA PRO A 127 -14.62 37.54 -21.48
C PRO A 127 -14.06 36.47 -20.54
N PHE A 128 -12.87 36.70 -19.96
CA PHE A 128 -12.18 35.70 -19.12
C PHE A 128 -13.04 35.13 -17.98
N LYS A 129 -14.02 35.89 -17.47
CA LYS A 129 -14.92 35.43 -16.39
C LYS A 129 -16.01 34.46 -16.86
N GLU A 130 -16.21 34.31 -18.16
CA GLU A 130 -17.33 33.57 -18.78
C GLU A 130 -16.89 32.28 -19.49
N ILE A 131 -15.59 31.95 -19.45
CA ILE A 131 -15.01 30.80 -20.15
C ILE A 131 -14.75 29.61 -19.20
N HIS A 132 -14.96 28.40 -19.71
CA HIS A 132 -14.49 27.18 -19.07
C HIS A 132 -12.99 27.05 -19.30
N LYS A 133 -12.23 27.00 -18.20
CA LYS A 133 -10.78 27.16 -18.21
C LYS A 133 -10.09 25.92 -17.66
N HIS A 134 -9.03 25.53 -18.33
CA HIS A 134 -8.19 24.39 -18.01
C HIS A 134 -6.76 24.86 -17.77
N ARG A 135 -6.14 24.42 -16.67
CA ARG A 135 -4.69 24.58 -16.43
C ARG A 135 -4.19 23.59 -15.38
N ILE A 136 -2.88 23.52 -15.23
CA ILE A 136 -2.26 22.92 -14.06
C ILE A 136 -1.56 23.99 -13.22
N GLU A 137 -1.54 23.79 -11.90
CA GLU A 137 -0.76 24.58 -10.97
C GLU A 137 0.13 23.67 -10.11
N VAL A 138 1.42 23.98 -9.98
CA VAL A 138 2.28 23.34 -8.98
C VAL A 138 2.36 24.25 -7.77
N LEU A 139 1.70 23.85 -6.68
CA LEU A 139 1.62 24.59 -5.43
C LEU A 139 2.96 24.60 -4.71
N GLY A 140 3.42 25.80 -4.37
CA GLY A 140 4.68 26.04 -3.68
C GLY A 140 4.51 26.90 -2.42
N ARG A 141 5.56 27.61 -2.04
CA ARG A 141 5.65 28.39 -0.80
C ARG A 141 4.52 29.39 -0.71
N GLY A 142 4.02 29.60 0.50
CA GLY A 142 2.92 30.53 0.78
C GLY A 142 1.55 30.07 0.27
N GLN A 143 1.43 28.84 -0.24
CA GLN A 143 0.16 28.21 -0.60
C GLN A 143 -0.18 27.08 0.38
N GLN A 144 -1.42 26.61 0.29
CA GLN A 144 -1.87 25.40 0.96
C GLN A 144 -2.87 24.67 0.07
N PHE A 145 -2.99 23.36 0.25
CA PHE A 145 -4.14 22.61 -0.25
C PHE A 145 -4.89 21.95 0.91
N VAL A 146 -6.19 21.76 0.72
CA VAL A 146 -7.06 21.14 1.72
C VAL A 146 -6.89 19.62 1.65
N ALA A 147 -6.31 19.00 2.68
CA ALA A 147 -6.11 17.55 2.71
C ALA A 147 -7.34 16.79 3.22
N TYR A 148 -8.00 17.31 4.27
CA TYR A 148 -9.16 16.65 4.89
C TYR A 148 -10.21 17.69 5.28
N HIS A 149 -11.31 17.75 4.54
CA HIS A 149 -12.45 18.63 4.83
C HIS A 149 -13.67 18.23 3.99
N VAL A 150 -14.80 18.92 4.18
CA VAL A 150 -15.93 18.87 3.23
C VAL A 150 -15.71 19.94 2.16
N HIS A 151 -15.76 19.54 0.89
CA HIS A 151 -15.66 20.45 -0.24
C HIS A 151 -16.94 21.30 -0.35
N PRO A 152 -16.84 22.65 -0.37
CA PRO A 152 -18.00 23.53 -0.25
C PRO A 152 -18.97 23.45 -1.42
N ASP A 153 -18.46 23.23 -2.64
CA ASP A 153 -19.32 23.23 -3.84
C ASP A 153 -20.03 21.89 -4.06
N THR A 154 -19.46 20.79 -3.57
CA THR A 154 -20.01 19.43 -3.78
C THR A 154 -20.73 18.90 -2.54
N GLY A 155 -20.48 19.49 -1.37
CA GLY A 155 -21.01 19.03 -0.08
C GLY A 155 -20.43 17.68 0.39
N LYS A 156 -19.47 17.11 -0.35
CA LYS A 156 -18.83 15.82 -0.04
C LYS A 156 -17.44 16.01 0.56
N PRO A 157 -16.95 15.07 1.39
CA PRO A 157 -15.55 15.08 1.82
C PRO A 157 -14.58 15.07 0.64
N TYR A 158 -13.41 15.69 0.81
CA TYR A 158 -12.26 15.40 -0.06
C TYR A 158 -11.85 13.94 0.13
N GLU A 159 -11.55 13.27 -0.98
CA GLU A 159 -11.24 11.85 -1.02
C GLU A 159 -9.83 11.66 -1.56
N TRP A 160 -9.04 10.84 -0.86
CA TRP A 160 -7.77 10.33 -1.36
C TRP A 160 -8.08 9.06 -2.14
N VAL A 161 -7.92 9.13 -3.46
CA VAL A 161 -8.28 8.06 -4.41
C VAL A 161 -7.07 7.20 -4.78
N ASP A 162 -5.89 7.57 -4.28
CA ASP A 162 -4.67 6.78 -4.42
C ASP A 162 -4.68 5.50 -3.56
N PHE A 163 -3.90 4.53 -4.00
CA PHE A 163 -3.72 3.24 -3.32
C PHE A 163 -3.15 3.37 -1.90
N PHE A 164 -2.48 4.47 -1.56
CA PHE A 164 -1.82 4.63 -0.26
C PHE A 164 -2.76 5.06 0.85
N GLY A 165 -3.99 5.50 0.56
CA GLY A 165 -4.95 5.94 1.58
C GLY A 165 -4.74 7.38 2.08
N GLY A 166 -3.95 8.17 1.34
CA GLY A 166 -3.69 9.58 1.63
C GLY A 166 -2.54 9.84 2.61
N LEU A 167 -2.37 11.12 2.96
CA LEU A 167 -1.14 11.61 3.64
C LEU A 167 -0.92 11.08 5.07
N THR A 168 -1.91 10.45 5.70
CA THR A 168 -1.73 9.88 7.05
C THR A 168 -0.93 8.58 7.06
N GLU A 169 -0.73 7.93 5.90
CA GLU A 169 -0.14 6.59 5.85
C GLU A 169 1.39 6.57 5.73
N PHE A 170 2.02 7.68 5.32
CA PHE A 170 3.47 7.76 5.16
C PHE A 170 4.01 9.15 5.51
N ALA A 171 5.29 9.22 5.87
CA ALA A 171 5.97 10.45 6.25
C ALA A 171 6.24 11.35 5.03
N ALA A 172 6.28 12.67 5.26
CA ALA A 172 6.54 13.68 4.23
C ALA A 172 7.84 13.45 3.43
N ASN A 173 8.83 12.78 4.04
CA ASN A 173 10.11 12.47 3.40
C ASN A 173 10.07 11.24 2.46
N ALA A 174 8.99 10.45 2.49
CA ALA A 174 8.78 9.29 1.65
C ALA A 174 8.08 9.64 0.32
N LEU A 175 7.53 10.85 0.20
CA LEU A 175 6.97 11.36 -1.05
C LEU A 175 8.06 11.51 -2.12
N PRO A 176 7.76 11.22 -3.40
CA PRO A 176 8.71 11.46 -4.49
C PRO A 176 9.12 12.92 -4.55
N THR A 177 10.41 13.17 -4.76
CA THR A 177 10.92 14.53 -4.95
C THR A 177 10.79 14.91 -6.44
N ILE A 178 10.28 16.10 -6.71
CA ILE A 178 10.26 16.68 -8.06
C ILE A 178 11.20 17.90 -8.14
N THR A 179 11.90 18.06 -9.27
CA THR A 179 12.80 19.20 -9.57
C THR A 179 12.11 20.27 -10.42
N LYS A 180 12.67 21.49 -10.44
CA LYS A 180 12.08 22.57 -11.25
C LYS A 180 12.02 22.17 -12.72
N GLU A 181 13.05 21.51 -13.24
CA GLU A 181 13.10 21.02 -14.63
C GLU A 181 11.96 20.05 -14.92
N GLN A 182 11.68 19.12 -14.00
CA GLN A 182 10.56 18.19 -14.13
C GLN A 182 9.20 18.93 -14.11
N VAL A 183 9.08 20.03 -13.37
CA VAL A 183 7.88 20.91 -13.42
C VAL A 183 7.77 21.64 -14.76
N GLU A 184 8.89 22.11 -15.34
CA GLU A 184 8.87 22.70 -16.67
C GLU A 184 8.43 21.70 -17.73
N GLU A 185 8.92 20.47 -17.64
CA GLU A 185 8.51 19.36 -18.51
C GLU A 185 7.03 19.02 -18.33
N ALA A 186 6.55 19.01 -17.08
CA ALA A 186 5.13 18.80 -16.77
C ALA A 186 4.23 19.87 -17.39
N ILE A 187 4.62 21.14 -17.29
CA ILE A 187 3.89 22.23 -17.93
C ILE A 187 3.89 22.05 -19.45
N LYS A 188 5.04 21.79 -20.08
CA LYS A 188 5.12 21.58 -21.53
C LYS A 188 4.29 20.38 -21.98
N ALA A 189 4.31 19.28 -21.22
CA ALA A 189 3.53 18.10 -21.51
C ALA A 189 2.02 18.38 -21.43
N PHE A 190 1.57 19.08 -20.39
CA PHE A 190 0.17 19.49 -20.26
C PHE A 190 -0.26 20.41 -21.40
N GLU A 191 0.52 21.45 -21.71
CA GLU A 191 0.17 22.40 -22.79
C GLU A 191 0.03 21.68 -24.13
N ARG A 192 0.93 20.73 -24.44
CA ARG A 192 0.82 19.88 -25.63
C ARG A 192 -0.44 18.99 -25.60
N MET A 193 -0.71 18.32 -24.49
CA MET A 193 -1.89 17.44 -24.35
C MET A 193 -3.19 18.23 -24.49
N ALA A 194 -3.26 19.44 -23.95
CA ALA A 194 -4.42 20.32 -24.09
C ALA A 194 -4.68 20.70 -25.55
N GLU A 195 -3.63 21.02 -26.32
CA GLU A 195 -3.74 21.26 -27.76
C GLU A 195 -4.17 20.00 -28.54
N GLU A 196 -3.65 18.83 -28.18
CA GLU A 196 -4.05 17.53 -28.77
C GLU A 196 -5.52 17.19 -28.51
N HIS A 197 -6.08 17.63 -27.37
CA HIS A 197 -7.50 17.53 -27.03
C HIS A 197 -8.36 18.61 -27.70
N GLY A 198 -7.77 19.48 -28.52
CA GLY A 198 -8.48 20.50 -29.29
C GLY A 198 -8.76 21.79 -28.52
N PHE A 199 -8.21 21.96 -27.32
CA PHE A 199 -8.30 23.23 -26.59
C PHE A 199 -7.33 24.26 -27.17
N VAL A 200 -7.70 25.53 -27.06
CA VAL A 200 -6.87 26.65 -27.51
C VAL A 200 -6.41 27.48 -26.32
N ARG A 201 -5.17 27.97 -26.43
CA ARG A 201 -4.57 28.84 -25.42
C ARG A 201 -5.32 30.17 -25.34
N VAL A 202 -5.73 30.55 -24.13
CA VAL A 202 -6.39 31.83 -23.87
C VAL A 202 -5.42 32.99 -24.13
N LYS A 203 -5.91 34.02 -24.84
CA LYS A 203 -5.13 35.19 -25.24
C LYS A 203 -4.45 35.84 -24.03
N ASN A 204 -3.18 36.22 -24.19
CA ASN A 204 -2.31 36.82 -23.15
C ASN A 204 -1.97 35.92 -21.96
N SER A 205 -2.36 34.65 -21.94
CA SER A 205 -1.95 33.72 -20.88
C SER A 205 -0.53 33.20 -21.09
N LYS A 206 0.30 33.25 -20.04
CA LYS A 206 1.69 32.76 -20.02
C LYS A 206 1.89 31.74 -18.90
N SER A 207 2.65 30.69 -19.18
CA SER A 207 3.17 29.80 -18.15
C SER A 207 4.20 30.54 -17.29
N ARG A 208 4.28 30.15 -16.01
CA ARG A 208 5.18 30.74 -15.02
C ARG A 208 5.81 29.60 -14.21
N ILE A 209 7.12 29.64 -14.00
CA ILE A 209 7.86 28.59 -13.28
C ILE A 209 8.50 29.20 -12.05
N GLY A 210 8.22 28.62 -10.87
CA GLY A 210 8.92 28.93 -9.62
C GLY A 210 8.66 30.32 -9.03
N ALA A 211 7.50 30.92 -9.25
CA ALA A 211 7.15 32.23 -8.69
C ALA A 211 6.90 32.16 -7.17
N LEU A 212 7.63 32.92 -6.36
CA LEU A 212 7.48 32.91 -4.90
C LEU A 212 6.16 33.58 -4.46
N THR A 213 5.13 32.76 -4.28
CA THR A 213 3.83 33.04 -3.62
C THR A 213 2.82 33.91 -4.39
N SER A 214 1.53 33.78 -4.03
CA SER A 214 0.32 34.34 -4.67
C SER A 214 0.25 35.86 -4.79
N SER A 215 1.27 36.55 -4.32
CA SER A 215 1.33 37.99 -4.25
C SER A 215 1.94 38.56 -5.56
N GLU A 216 2.67 37.74 -6.34
CA GLU A 216 3.10 38.03 -7.73
C GLU A 216 2.18 37.43 -8.81
N LEU A 217 1.14 36.70 -8.38
CA LEU A 217 0.10 36.14 -9.25
C LEU A 217 -1.12 37.05 -9.40
N ALA A 218 -1.11 38.20 -8.72
CA ALA A 218 -2.05 39.28 -8.90
C ALA A 218 -1.33 40.40 -9.67
N ASP A 219 -1.38 40.31 -11.00
CA ASP A 219 -1.77 41.49 -11.78
C ASP A 219 -3.28 41.37 -12.04
N GLU A 220 -4.07 41.23 -10.97
CA GLU A 220 -4.94 42.35 -10.65
C GLU A 220 -4.12 43.16 -9.64
N GLU A 221 -3.83 44.42 -9.95
CA GLU A 221 -3.15 45.36 -9.07
C GLU A 221 -3.58 45.18 -7.60
N ASP A 222 -2.64 45.37 -6.66
CA ASP A 222 -2.90 45.91 -5.30
C ASP A 222 -2.63 45.06 -4.03
N LEU A 223 -1.90 43.93 -4.04
CA LEU A 223 -1.71 43.13 -2.79
C LEU A 223 -0.28 42.74 -2.36
N LEU A 224 0.77 43.11 -3.10
CA LEU A 224 2.16 43.05 -2.59
C LEU A 224 2.72 44.37 -2.07
N MET A 225 1.97 45.45 -2.28
CA MET A 225 2.30 46.79 -1.83
C MET A 225 1.76 47.10 -0.44
N THR A 226 1.09 46.15 0.21
CA THR A 226 0.26 46.43 1.39
C THR A 226 0.92 46.13 2.73
N THR A 227 2.20 45.77 2.76
CA THR A 227 2.99 45.92 3.99
C THR A 227 4.08 46.97 3.78
N THR A 228 3.75 48.22 4.08
CA THR A 228 4.68 49.34 4.25
C THR A 228 5.51 49.21 5.55
N ALA A 229 5.55 48.01 6.14
CA ALA A 229 6.26 47.76 7.38
C ALA A 229 7.70 47.35 7.07
N THR A 230 8.66 48.02 7.70
CA THR A 230 10.07 47.65 7.67
C THR A 230 10.29 46.30 8.37
N ILE A 231 11.36 45.58 8.01
CA ILE A 231 11.74 44.30 8.63
C ILE A 231 12.39 44.53 10.01
N GLY A 232 12.94 45.73 10.24
CA GLY A 232 13.74 46.09 11.41
C GLY A 232 15.18 45.58 11.32
N TRP A 233 15.75 45.52 10.11
CA TRP A 233 17.13 45.06 9.93
C TRP A 233 18.16 45.99 10.55
N SER A 234 19.27 45.40 11.00
CA SER A 234 20.50 46.17 11.21
C SER A 234 21.21 46.39 9.87
N LEU A 235 22.09 47.40 9.78
CA LEU A 235 22.90 47.63 8.59
C LEU A 235 23.80 46.42 8.26
N ASP A 236 24.28 45.71 9.27
CA ASP A 236 25.07 44.47 9.08
C ASP A 236 24.23 43.35 8.45
N ASP A 237 22.94 43.29 8.75
CA ASP A 237 22.04 42.32 8.13
C ASP A 237 21.80 42.65 6.66
N ALA A 238 21.57 43.93 6.35
CA ALA A 238 21.46 44.39 4.96
C ALA A 238 22.74 44.10 4.15
N LYS A 239 23.91 44.39 4.72
CA LYS A 239 25.22 44.15 4.08
C LYS A 239 25.44 42.68 3.70
N LYS A 240 25.09 41.72 4.57
CA LYS A 240 25.22 40.28 4.28
C LYS A 240 24.42 39.82 3.06
N TYR A 241 23.25 40.43 2.81
CA TYR A 241 22.43 40.07 1.65
C TYR A 241 22.95 40.71 0.36
N LEU A 242 23.48 41.93 0.46
CA LEU A 242 24.10 42.63 -0.66
C LEU A 242 25.29 41.87 -1.27
N GLU A 243 26.05 41.12 -0.46
CA GLU A 243 27.16 40.26 -0.94
C GLU A 243 26.73 39.18 -1.95
N HIS A 244 25.44 38.90 -2.07
CA HIS A 244 24.91 37.86 -2.95
C HIS A 244 24.04 38.42 -4.08
N ILE A 245 23.93 39.74 -4.20
CA ILE A 245 23.14 40.42 -5.22
C ILE A 245 24.08 41.12 -6.18
N ASP A 246 23.86 40.90 -7.47
CA ASP A 246 24.59 41.56 -8.54
C ASP A 246 24.22 43.05 -8.60
N ASN A 247 25.21 43.91 -8.78
CA ASN A 247 25.05 45.36 -8.84
C ASN A 247 25.26 45.94 -10.25
N GLU A 248 25.54 45.10 -11.25
CA GLU A 248 25.75 45.54 -12.63
C GLU A 248 24.43 45.90 -13.35
N ASP A 249 23.33 45.22 -13.00
CA ASP A 249 22.00 45.48 -13.58
C ASP A 249 21.32 46.71 -12.94
N TYR A 250 20.95 47.69 -13.76
CA TYR A 250 20.42 48.98 -13.30
C TYR A 250 19.09 48.87 -12.54
N ASP A 251 18.20 47.97 -12.96
CA ASP A 251 16.90 47.77 -12.29
C ASP A 251 17.10 47.13 -10.92
N THR A 252 18.00 46.15 -10.84
CA THR A 252 18.43 45.53 -9.57
C THR A 252 19.08 46.56 -8.65
N TRP A 253 20.01 47.35 -9.17
CA TRP A 253 20.69 48.44 -8.45
C TRP A 253 19.71 49.46 -7.86
N LEU A 254 18.75 49.91 -8.67
CA LEU A 254 17.75 50.90 -8.26
C LEU A 254 16.80 50.35 -7.18
N ARG A 255 16.38 49.09 -7.31
CA ARG A 255 15.52 48.41 -6.32
C ARG A 255 16.23 48.14 -5.00
N VAL A 256 17.53 47.85 -5.03
CA VAL A 256 18.36 47.79 -3.82
C VAL A 256 18.32 49.14 -3.10
N GLY A 257 18.55 50.25 -3.82
CA GLY A 257 18.48 51.59 -3.24
C GLY A 257 17.13 51.92 -2.61
N MET A 258 16.04 51.69 -3.35
CA MET A 258 14.68 51.89 -2.85
C MET A 258 14.39 51.03 -1.60
N SER A 259 14.87 49.79 -1.58
CA SER A 259 14.68 48.87 -0.44
C SER A 259 15.40 49.30 0.82
N LEU A 260 16.65 49.79 0.69
CA LEU A 260 17.43 50.31 1.81
C LEU A 260 16.85 51.65 2.29
N HIS A 261 16.44 52.52 1.36
CA HIS A 261 15.79 53.79 1.69
C HIS A 261 14.49 53.55 2.47
N HIS A 262 13.67 52.59 2.06
CA HIS A 262 12.44 52.25 2.79
C HIS A 262 12.73 51.63 4.16
N GLU A 263 13.67 50.68 4.25
CA GLU A 263 13.95 49.93 5.49
C GLU A 263 14.52 50.79 6.60
N PHE A 264 15.36 51.76 6.23
CA PHE A 264 16.06 52.65 7.16
C PHE A 264 15.55 54.09 7.11
N ASP A 265 14.32 54.29 6.64
CA ASP A 265 13.63 55.59 6.61
C ASP A 265 14.45 56.73 5.97
N GLY A 266 15.16 56.41 4.88
CA GLY A 266 15.98 57.35 4.12
C GLY A 266 17.30 57.78 4.78
N SER A 267 17.72 57.11 5.86
CA SER A 267 18.91 57.53 6.62
C SER A 267 20.20 57.63 5.80
N ASP A 268 21.02 58.64 6.11
CA ASP A 268 22.33 58.87 5.46
C ASP A 268 23.28 57.67 5.60
N VAL A 269 23.17 56.91 6.69
CA VAL A 269 24.00 55.71 6.91
C VAL A 269 23.61 54.57 5.97
N ALA A 270 22.33 54.44 5.62
CA ALA A 270 21.89 53.48 4.61
C ALA A 270 22.24 53.94 3.19
N LEU A 271 22.27 55.24 2.94
CA LEU A 271 22.81 55.81 1.69
C LEU A 271 24.29 55.48 1.53
N GLU A 272 25.09 55.61 2.59
CA GLU A 272 26.50 55.20 2.58
C GLU A 272 26.68 53.70 2.31
N LEU A 273 25.85 52.83 2.89
CA LEU A 273 25.86 51.38 2.61
C LEU A 273 25.51 51.09 1.14
N TRP A 274 24.49 51.76 0.60
CA TRP A 274 24.14 51.60 -0.81
C TRP A 274 25.27 52.07 -1.72
N ASN A 275 25.94 53.17 -1.37
CA ASN A 275 27.10 53.66 -2.08
C ASN A 275 28.30 52.69 -2.03
N GLU A 276 28.62 52.15 -0.85
CA GLU A 276 29.70 51.16 -0.68
C GLU A 276 29.49 49.97 -1.61
N TRP A 277 28.28 49.38 -1.59
CA TRP A 277 27.93 48.27 -2.47
C TRP A 277 27.95 48.65 -3.96
N SER A 278 27.38 49.81 -4.30
CA SER A 278 27.31 50.30 -5.69
C SER A 278 28.69 50.56 -6.28
N SER A 279 29.63 51.06 -5.48
CA SER A 279 30.99 51.40 -5.94
C SER A 279 31.83 50.19 -6.37
N THR A 280 31.37 48.97 -6.07
CA THR A 280 32.03 47.74 -6.52
C THR A 280 31.62 47.32 -7.94
N ALA A 281 30.56 47.91 -8.50
CA ALA A 281 30.10 47.64 -9.87
C ALA A 281 31.05 48.28 -10.89
N SER A 282 31.27 47.60 -12.01
CA SER A 282 32.13 48.11 -13.08
C SER A 282 31.59 49.38 -13.77
N ASN A 283 30.28 49.62 -13.68
CA ASN A 283 29.54 50.71 -14.30
C ASN A 283 29.15 51.86 -13.35
N TYR A 284 29.70 51.91 -12.14
CA TYR A 284 29.43 52.97 -11.16
C TYR A 284 29.90 54.36 -11.63
N VAL A 285 29.04 55.39 -11.51
CA VAL A 285 29.29 56.74 -12.06
C VAL A 285 29.87 57.72 -11.02
N SER A 286 29.05 58.22 -10.07
CA SER A 286 29.51 59.06 -8.95
C SER A 286 28.53 59.06 -7.78
N PHE A 287 28.98 59.50 -6.60
CA PHE A 287 28.13 59.62 -5.42
C PHE A 287 27.03 60.66 -5.60
N GLU A 288 27.30 61.76 -6.31
CA GLU A 288 26.30 62.83 -6.53
C GLU A 288 25.09 62.32 -7.33
N GLU A 289 25.30 61.42 -8.30
CA GLU A 289 24.21 60.80 -9.05
C GLU A 289 23.40 59.81 -8.18
N LEU A 290 24.09 59.06 -7.32
CA LEU A 290 23.46 58.12 -6.39
C LEU A 290 22.64 58.86 -5.31
N GLU A 291 23.18 59.94 -4.73
CA GLU A 291 22.51 60.80 -3.75
C GLU A 291 21.28 61.50 -4.36
N TYR A 292 21.41 62.01 -5.60
CA TYR A 292 20.28 62.56 -6.33
C TYR A 292 19.15 61.52 -6.46
N ARG A 293 19.48 60.28 -6.84
CA ARG A 293 18.50 59.20 -6.94
C ARG A 293 17.90 58.83 -5.59
N TRP A 294 18.70 58.75 -4.53
CA TRP A 294 18.23 58.51 -3.16
C TRP A 294 17.16 59.51 -2.74
N GLY A 295 17.39 60.80 -3.00
CA GLY A 295 16.44 61.88 -2.72
C GLY A 295 15.10 61.75 -3.45
N THR A 296 15.08 61.08 -4.62
CA THR A 296 13.84 60.87 -5.39
C THR A 296 12.92 59.80 -4.82
N PHE A 297 13.35 59.00 -3.84
CA PHE A 297 12.59 57.87 -3.31
C PHE A 297 11.51 58.27 -2.28
N SER A 298 11.47 59.52 -1.86
CA SER A 298 10.56 60.05 -0.82
C SER A 298 9.17 60.51 -1.32
N GLY A 299 8.82 60.27 -2.59
CA GLY A 299 7.60 60.78 -3.23
C GLY A 299 6.33 59.92 -3.04
N THR A 300 5.19 60.55 -2.75
CA THR A 300 3.86 59.92 -2.69
C THR A 300 3.33 59.59 -4.09
N GLY A 301 3.80 58.48 -4.66
CA GLY A 301 3.27 57.96 -5.93
C GLY A 301 4.07 56.84 -6.60
N SER A 302 5.26 56.49 -6.11
CA SER A 302 6.05 55.38 -6.65
C SER A 302 5.89 54.10 -5.84
N THR A 303 5.95 52.96 -6.53
CA THR A 303 5.89 51.62 -5.95
C THR A 303 6.99 51.42 -4.91
N ILE A 304 6.61 51.27 -3.63
CA ILE A 304 7.51 51.07 -2.49
C ILE A 304 8.16 49.69 -2.61
N ILE A 305 9.47 49.66 -2.87
CA ILE A 305 10.28 48.45 -2.78
C ILE A 305 10.80 48.34 -1.35
N THR A 306 10.52 47.24 -0.65
CA THR A 306 10.90 47.04 0.76
C THR A 306 12.10 46.09 0.87
N ALA A 307 12.74 46.01 2.04
CA ALA A 307 13.83 45.06 2.31
C ALA A 307 13.44 43.58 2.11
N HIS A 308 12.14 43.25 2.01
CA HIS A 308 11.69 41.90 1.67
C HIS A 308 12.12 41.48 0.27
N TRP A 309 12.19 42.44 -0.66
CA TRP A 309 12.70 42.21 -2.00
C TRP A 309 14.19 41.84 -1.95
N LEU A 310 14.98 42.59 -1.16
CA LEU A 310 16.41 42.31 -0.96
C LEU A 310 16.64 40.91 -0.35
N LEU A 311 15.84 40.52 0.64
CA LEU A 311 15.88 39.19 1.27
C LEU A 311 15.55 38.07 0.28
N LYS A 312 14.56 38.29 -0.59
CA LYS A 312 14.15 37.32 -1.61
C LYS A 312 15.25 37.13 -2.66
N THR A 313 15.68 38.22 -3.30
CA THR A 313 16.68 38.19 -4.37
C THR A 313 18.02 37.66 -3.87
N GLY A 314 18.48 38.07 -2.68
CA GLY A 314 19.74 37.58 -2.11
C GLY A 314 19.74 36.08 -1.78
N ARG A 315 18.59 35.49 -1.42
CA ARG A 315 18.46 34.04 -1.17
C ARG A 315 18.41 33.23 -2.45
N GLU A 316 17.70 33.72 -3.46
CA GLU A 316 17.59 33.07 -4.77
C GLU A 316 18.96 32.98 -5.45
N SER A 317 19.72 34.08 -5.46
CA SER A 317 21.08 34.11 -6.03
C SER A 317 22.05 33.17 -5.31
N LYS A 318 21.98 33.09 -3.96
CA LYS A 318 22.78 32.15 -3.16
C LYS A 318 22.46 30.69 -3.48
N GLN A 319 21.18 30.36 -3.66
CA GLN A 319 20.76 29.00 -3.99
C GLN A 319 21.10 28.60 -5.43
N ALA A 320 20.97 29.52 -6.39
CA ALA A 320 21.37 29.27 -7.78
C ALA A 320 22.85 28.90 -7.89
N LYS A 321 23.71 29.63 -7.16
CA LYS A 321 25.15 29.34 -7.07
C LYS A 321 25.42 27.93 -6.49
N LEU A 322 24.73 27.56 -5.42
CA LEU A 322 24.86 26.24 -4.79
C LEU A 322 24.35 25.09 -5.68
N ARG A 323 23.30 25.30 -6.48
CA ARG A 323 22.78 24.30 -7.44
C ARG A 323 23.78 24.05 -8.56
N LEU A 324 24.39 25.10 -9.10
CA LEU A 324 25.43 24.99 -10.14
C LEU A 324 26.65 24.21 -9.63
N GLU A 325 27.10 24.50 -8.41
CA GLU A 325 28.19 23.77 -7.75
C GLU A 325 27.86 22.29 -7.57
N LYS A 326 26.65 21.95 -7.10
CA LYS A 326 26.22 20.55 -6.93
C LYS A 326 26.14 19.77 -8.25
N ARG A 327 25.65 20.41 -9.32
CA ARG A 327 25.56 19.79 -10.65
C ARG A 327 26.94 19.50 -11.22
N GLN A 328 27.88 20.42 -11.02
CA GLN A 328 29.27 20.23 -11.42
C GLN A 328 29.91 19.07 -10.66
N ILE A 329 29.76 19.04 -9.33
CA ILE A 329 30.27 17.96 -8.48
C ILE A 329 29.72 16.59 -8.93
N LEU A 330 28.41 16.50 -9.21
CA LEU A 330 27.80 15.23 -9.65
C LEU A 330 28.32 14.78 -11.02
N ALA A 331 28.51 15.71 -11.96
CA ALA A 331 29.10 15.41 -13.27
C ALA A 331 30.55 14.93 -13.12
N ASP A 332 31.34 15.58 -12.26
CA ASP A 332 32.72 15.21 -11.98
C ASP A 332 32.81 13.79 -11.39
N ILE A 333 31.95 13.43 -10.43
CA ILE A 333 31.91 12.07 -9.86
C ILE A 333 31.52 11.03 -10.91
N LYS A 334 30.54 11.32 -11.78
CA LYS A 334 30.15 10.39 -12.86
C LYS A 334 31.30 10.17 -13.84
N ASN A 335 32.04 11.23 -14.18
CA ASN A 335 33.24 11.13 -15.01
C ASN A 335 34.36 10.34 -14.32
N GLN A 336 34.61 10.58 -13.02
CA GLN A 336 35.58 9.80 -12.24
C GLN A 336 35.23 8.31 -12.22
N ILE A 337 33.95 7.94 -12.08
CA ILE A 337 33.51 6.54 -12.17
C ILE A 337 33.79 5.98 -13.57
N ALA A 338 33.44 6.71 -14.62
CA ALA A 338 33.64 6.26 -16.01
C ALA A 338 35.12 6.09 -16.38
N ASP A 339 35.97 7.00 -15.91
CA ASP A 339 37.39 7.06 -16.27
C ASP A 339 38.29 6.22 -15.37
N CYS A 340 37.83 5.84 -14.17
CA CYS A 340 38.61 5.05 -13.22
C CYS A 340 39.09 3.73 -13.85
N ARG A 341 40.39 3.47 -13.81
CA ARG A 341 41.04 2.32 -14.47
C ARG A 341 41.46 1.23 -13.49
N ASP A 342 41.42 1.51 -12.20
CA ASP A 342 41.80 0.58 -11.14
C ASP A 342 40.62 0.26 -10.23
N GLN A 343 40.43 -1.03 -9.93
CA GLN A 343 39.31 -1.51 -9.12
C GLN A 343 39.41 -1.11 -7.64
N GLN A 344 40.61 -0.99 -7.09
CA GLN A 344 40.81 -0.58 -5.70
C GLN A 344 40.53 0.92 -5.57
N GLU A 345 41.00 1.72 -6.53
CA GLU A 345 40.67 3.14 -6.63
C GLU A 345 39.16 3.37 -6.76
N LEU A 346 38.48 2.62 -7.63
CA LEU A 346 37.04 2.71 -7.84
C LEU A 346 36.25 2.50 -6.54
N LEU A 347 36.64 1.54 -5.70
CA LEU A 347 35.90 1.18 -4.49
C LEU A 347 36.36 1.91 -3.23
N GLN A 348 37.64 2.22 -3.11
CA GLN A 348 38.18 2.83 -1.89
C GLN A 348 38.16 4.36 -1.94
N VAL A 349 38.22 4.94 -3.14
CA VAL A 349 38.29 6.39 -3.37
C VAL A 349 37.01 6.88 -4.03
N VAL A 350 36.76 6.46 -5.27
CA VAL A 350 35.66 7.01 -6.09
C VAL A 350 34.28 6.68 -5.49
N ALA A 351 34.05 5.44 -5.06
CA ALA A 351 32.80 5.06 -4.41
C ALA A 351 32.56 5.83 -3.11
N LYS A 352 33.61 6.07 -2.31
CA LYS A 352 33.52 6.86 -1.08
C LYS A 352 33.18 8.33 -1.37
N GLU A 353 33.75 8.91 -2.41
CA GLU A 353 33.42 10.27 -2.86
C GLU A 353 32.00 10.35 -3.40
N ALA A 354 31.58 9.39 -4.22
CA ALA A 354 30.20 9.24 -4.68
C ALA A 354 29.21 9.11 -3.51
N GLY A 355 29.57 8.36 -2.47
CA GLY A 355 28.75 8.23 -1.25
C GLY A 355 28.64 9.51 -0.43
N LYS A 356 29.70 10.32 -0.37
CA LYS A 356 29.67 11.66 0.26
C LYS A 356 28.76 12.61 -0.51
N VAL A 357 28.85 12.60 -1.83
CA VAL A 357 28.01 13.44 -2.71
C VAL A 357 26.55 13.00 -2.64
N ALA A 358 26.28 11.70 -2.58
CA ALA A 358 24.92 11.17 -2.49
C ALA A 358 24.26 11.37 -1.13
N GLY A 359 25.02 11.59 -0.04
CA GLY A 359 24.44 11.89 1.27
C GLY A 359 23.42 10.83 1.70
N THR A 360 22.19 11.23 2.06
CA THR A 360 21.06 10.32 2.39
C THR A 360 20.09 10.12 1.24
N ASP A 361 20.37 10.62 0.04
CA ASP A 361 19.51 10.52 -1.12
C ASP A 361 19.53 9.10 -1.70
N LEU A 362 18.42 8.38 -1.55
CA LEU A 362 18.32 6.97 -1.95
C LEU A 362 18.35 6.79 -3.47
N ALA A 363 17.78 7.72 -4.23
CA ALA A 363 17.74 7.66 -5.68
C ALA A 363 19.14 7.90 -6.26
N LEU A 364 19.83 8.95 -5.81
CA LEU A 364 21.18 9.27 -6.24
C LEU A 364 22.18 8.17 -5.82
N ARG A 365 22.01 7.61 -4.62
CA ARG A 365 22.80 6.46 -4.17
C ARG A 365 22.58 5.25 -5.07
N THR A 366 21.35 4.98 -5.50
CA THR A 366 21.04 3.84 -6.37
C THR A 366 21.63 4.02 -7.76
N GLU A 367 21.53 5.23 -8.32
CA GLU A 367 22.14 5.57 -9.62
C GLU A 367 23.67 5.39 -9.58
N LEU A 368 24.34 6.03 -8.63
CA LEU A 368 25.80 5.97 -8.50
C LEU A 368 26.28 4.55 -8.16
N SER A 369 25.53 3.82 -7.33
CA SER A 369 25.80 2.41 -7.05
C SER A 369 25.71 1.56 -8.32
N GLY A 370 24.70 1.78 -9.17
CA GLY A 370 24.57 1.13 -10.47
C GLY A 370 25.77 1.39 -11.38
N LEU A 371 26.21 2.64 -11.50
CA LEU A 371 27.37 3.03 -12.32
C LEU A 371 28.67 2.42 -11.81
N ILE A 372 28.89 2.41 -10.49
CA ILE A 372 30.07 1.79 -9.86
C ILE A 372 30.06 0.27 -10.12
N ARG A 373 28.92 -0.40 -9.98
CA ARG A 373 28.79 -1.85 -10.28
C ARG A 373 29.11 -2.14 -11.74
N GLN A 374 28.59 -1.32 -12.66
CA GLN A 374 28.83 -1.46 -14.09
C GLN A 374 30.32 -1.26 -14.41
N ARG A 375 30.95 -0.21 -13.86
CA ARG A 375 32.38 0.03 -14.07
C ARG A 375 33.24 -1.07 -13.47
N PHE A 376 32.94 -1.51 -12.25
CA PHE A 376 33.65 -2.60 -11.59
C PHE A 376 33.62 -3.86 -12.47
N LYS A 377 32.44 -4.23 -12.99
CA LYS A 377 32.30 -5.35 -13.92
C LYS A 377 33.12 -5.18 -15.21
N GLN A 378 33.25 -3.96 -15.73
CA GLN A 378 34.08 -3.69 -16.91
C GLN A 378 35.57 -3.94 -16.63
N LEU A 379 36.07 -3.47 -15.48
CA LEU A 379 37.47 -3.56 -15.06
C LEU A 379 37.87 -5.00 -14.67
N THR A 380 37.01 -5.71 -13.95
CA THR A 380 37.37 -6.98 -13.29
C THR A 380 36.77 -8.21 -13.97
N LYS A 381 35.76 -8.02 -14.82
CA LYS A 381 34.87 -9.07 -15.35
C LYS A 381 34.04 -9.80 -14.29
N ILE A 382 34.09 -9.35 -13.03
CA ILE A 382 33.35 -9.91 -11.89
C ILE A 382 32.20 -8.96 -11.53
N SER A 383 31.04 -9.52 -11.18
CA SER A 383 29.91 -8.75 -10.67
C SER A 383 30.07 -8.52 -9.17
N ILE A 384 29.86 -7.28 -8.73
CA ILE A 384 29.83 -6.89 -7.32
C ILE A 384 28.38 -6.61 -6.88
N SER A 385 28.02 -7.02 -5.66
CA SER A 385 26.67 -6.82 -5.14
C SER A 385 26.39 -5.34 -4.83
N ALA A 386 25.13 -4.94 -4.91
CA ALA A 386 24.72 -3.59 -4.50
C ALA A 386 25.05 -3.32 -3.01
N ARG A 387 24.98 -4.36 -2.18
CA ARG A 387 25.34 -4.28 -0.75
C ARG A 387 26.81 -3.90 -0.56
N GLU A 388 27.72 -4.54 -1.29
CA GLU A 388 29.15 -4.25 -1.21
C GLU A 388 29.47 -2.83 -1.70
N VAL A 389 28.87 -2.40 -2.81
CA VAL A 389 29.03 -1.02 -3.29
C VAL A 389 28.47 -0.01 -2.30
N ASN A 390 27.34 -0.31 -1.64
CA ASN A 390 26.78 0.54 -0.60
C ASN A 390 27.66 0.60 0.66
N ILE A 391 28.39 -0.47 0.98
CA ILE A 391 29.39 -0.47 2.05
C ILE A 391 30.59 0.42 1.67
N ALA A 392 31.08 0.31 0.43
CA ALA A 392 32.16 1.15 -0.12
C ALA A 392 31.79 2.64 -0.13
N MET A 393 30.58 2.96 -0.60
CA MET A 393 30.03 4.32 -0.55
C MET A 393 29.87 4.85 0.88
N GLY A 394 29.61 3.96 1.84
CA GLY A 394 29.63 4.29 3.27
C GLY A 394 31.03 4.53 3.86
N GLY A 395 32.09 4.49 3.06
CA GLY A 395 33.48 4.74 3.47
C GLY A 395 34.11 3.59 4.26
N ARG A 396 33.44 2.42 4.32
CA ARG A 396 33.98 1.21 4.94
C ARG A 396 34.79 0.43 3.91
N LYS A 397 35.93 -0.12 4.33
CA LYS A 397 36.73 -0.99 3.47
C LYS A 397 35.90 -2.21 3.08
N VAL A 398 35.63 -2.36 1.80
CA VAL A 398 35.12 -3.61 1.24
C VAL A 398 36.34 -4.49 1.00
N GLN A 399 36.49 -5.52 1.84
CA GLN A 399 37.34 -6.66 1.47
C GLN A 399 36.57 -7.43 0.40
N ILE A 400 36.73 -7.01 -0.85
CA ILE A 400 36.56 -7.96 -1.93
C ILE A 400 37.74 -8.90 -1.75
N ALA A 401 37.44 -10.14 -1.39
CA ALA A 401 38.33 -11.21 -1.77
C ALA A 401 38.40 -11.13 -3.30
N LEU A 402 39.35 -10.35 -3.80
CA LEU A 402 40.01 -10.69 -5.04
C LEU A 402 40.77 -11.97 -4.73
N ASP A 403 40.02 -13.05 -4.48
CA ASP A 403 40.46 -14.33 -4.97
C ASP A 403 40.69 -14.04 -6.43
N ASP A 404 41.95 -14.10 -6.85
CA ASP A 404 42.31 -14.28 -8.23
C ASP A 404 41.18 -15.09 -8.87
N ALA A 405 40.49 -14.49 -9.85
CA ALA A 405 39.53 -15.20 -10.69
C ALA A 405 40.18 -16.34 -11.50
N GLN A 406 41.33 -16.82 -11.05
CA GLN A 406 42.09 -17.91 -11.61
C GLN A 406 42.26 -19.12 -10.67
N LYS A 407 42.06 -19.05 -9.34
CA LYS A 407 42.18 -20.26 -8.48
C LYS A 407 41.29 -20.25 -7.24
N ARG A 408 40.08 -20.82 -7.35
CA ARG A 408 39.29 -21.22 -6.18
C ARG A 408 40.08 -22.30 -5.41
N PRO A 409 40.12 -22.27 -4.06
CA PRO A 409 40.93 -23.22 -3.30
C PRO A 409 40.51 -24.67 -3.58
N MET A 410 41.45 -25.60 -3.49
CA MET A 410 41.22 -27.04 -3.62
C MET A 410 40.64 -27.62 -2.31
N THR A 411 39.52 -27.06 -1.88
CA THR A 411 38.83 -27.40 -0.63
C THR A 411 37.31 -27.48 -0.84
N GLU A 412 36.59 -27.99 0.15
CA GLU A 412 35.12 -28.03 0.13
C GLU A 412 34.50 -26.62 0.08
N PHE A 413 35.12 -25.63 0.74
CA PHE A 413 34.73 -24.21 0.62
C PHE A 413 34.92 -23.68 -0.80
N GLY A 414 36.01 -24.07 -1.46
CA GLY A 414 36.26 -23.71 -2.86
C GLY A 414 35.25 -24.34 -3.80
N ASN A 415 34.87 -25.60 -3.56
CA ASN A 415 33.82 -26.26 -4.33
C ASN A 415 32.43 -25.64 -4.11
N ALA A 416 32.07 -25.30 -2.87
CA ALA A 416 30.82 -24.58 -2.60
C ALA A 416 30.81 -23.22 -3.30
N SER A 417 31.95 -22.50 -3.29
CA SER A 417 32.09 -21.24 -4.03
C SER A 417 31.94 -21.43 -5.54
N ARG A 418 32.58 -22.46 -6.14
CA ARG A 418 32.41 -22.80 -7.56
C ARG A 418 30.95 -23.07 -7.92
N MET A 419 30.24 -23.81 -7.08
CA MET A 419 28.83 -24.11 -7.30
C MET A 419 27.97 -22.83 -7.25
N LEU A 420 28.22 -21.96 -6.27
CA LEU A 420 27.49 -20.71 -6.11
C LEU A 420 27.83 -19.68 -7.20
N ASP A 421 29.03 -19.71 -7.75
CA ASP A 421 29.38 -18.88 -8.90
C ASP A 421 28.58 -19.29 -10.15
N ALA A 422 28.33 -20.60 -10.32
CA ALA A 422 27.58 -21.13 -11.46
C ALA A 422 26.05 -21.03 -11.28
N TYR A 423 25.54 -21.34 -10.09
CA TYR A 423 24.11 -21.55 -9.85
C TYR A 423 23.52 -20.64 -8.76
N GLY A 424 24.33 -19.82 -8.08
CA GLY A 424 23.89 -19.06 -6.90
C GLY A 424 22.76 -18.05 -7.17
N ASN A 425 22.62 -17.57 -8.41
CA ASN A 425 21.49 -16.70 -8.78
C ASN A 425 20.21 -17.49 -9.11
N GLU A 426 20.28 -18.81 -9.25
CA GLU A 426 19.14 -19.67 -9.60
C GLU A 426 18.63 -20.47 -8.41
N ILE A 427 19.28 -20.35 -7.24
CA ILE A 427 18.91 -21.08 -6.03
C ILE A 427 18.84 -20.13 -4.84
N MET A 428 17.93 -20.41 -3.92
CA MET A 428 17.92 -19.78 -2.59
C MET A 428 17.62 -20.82 -1.52
N PHE A 429 18.06 -20.53 -0.29
CA PHE A 429 17.91 -21.38 0.87
C PHE A 429 17.24 -20.64 2.01
N ILE A 430 16.22 -21.28 2.61
CA ILE A 430 15.45 -20.76 3.72
C ILE A 430 15.78 -21.56 4.98
N ALA A 431 16.58 -20.97 5.87
CA ALA A 431 17.09 -21.65 7.06
C ALA A 431 15.97 -22.07 8.04
N GLU A 432 14.93 -21.26 8.18
CA GLU A 432 13.82 -21.49 9.12
C GLU A 432 13.00 -22.74 8.78
N THR A 433 12.98 -23.15 7.51
CA THR A 433 12.30 -24.37 7.04
C THR A 433 13.26 -25.42 6.52
N ASN A 434 14.56 -25.15 6.51
CA ASN A 434 15.59 -26.00 5.92
C ASN A 434 15.23 -26.45 4.49
N THR A 435 14.76 -25.51 3.67
CA THR A 435 14.20 -25.78 2.34
C THR A 435 14.94 -24.98 1.26
N TRP A 436 15.28 -25.64 0.16
CA TRP A 436 15.82 -25.02 -1.03
C TRP A 436 14.71 -24.64 -2.01
N TYR A 437 14.93 -23.54 -2.71
CA TYR A 437 14.11 -23.12 -3.83
C TYR A 437 15.01 -22.93 -5.04
N ARG A 438 14.48 -23.21 -6.23
CA ARG A 438 15.12 -22.85 -7.50
C ARG A 438 14.26 -21.86 -8.26
N TRP A 439 14.89 -20.97 -8.99
CA TRP A 439 14.19 -20.12 -9.95
C TRP A 439 13.79 -20.97 -11.17
N ASN A 440 12.50 -21.01 -11.50
CA ASN A 440 12.02 -21.76 -12.66
C ASN A 440 11.87 -20.89 -13.93
N GLY A 441 12.30 -19.63 -13.88
CA GLY A 441 12.11 -18.63 -14.94
C GLY A 441 10.98 -17.63 -14.64
N VAL A 442 10.05 -17.98 -13.74
CA VAL A 442 8.84 -17.19 -13.43
C VAL A 442 8.71 -16.88 -11.95
N TYR A 443 8.86 -17.90 -11.10
CA TYR A 443 8.77 -17.81 -9.65
C TYR A 443 9.76 -18.79 -9.00
N TRP A 444 9.89 -18.71 -7.68
CA TRP A 444 10.75 -19.59 -6.91
C TRP A 444 10.01 -20.87 -6.52
N GLU A 445 10.43 -21.99 -7.08
CA GLU A 445 9.84 -23.30 -6.84
C GLU A 445 10.62 -24.05 -5.76
N SER A 446 9.93 -24.57 -4.74
CA SER A 446 10.58 -25.40 -3.72
C SER A 446 11.15 -26.66 -4.36
N CYS A 447 12.37 -27.05 -3.99
CA CYS A 447 13.03 -28.21 -4.56
C CYS A 447 13.66 -29.09 -3.47
N VAL A 448 13.71 -30.39 -3.76
CA VAL A 448 14.34 -31.37 -2.86
C VAL A 448 15.86 -31.28 -2.96
N ASN A 449 16.56 -31.64 -1.87
CA ASN A 449 18.03 -31.61 -1.82
C ASN A 449 18.71 -32.32 -3.00
N MET A 450 18.10 -33.36 -3.57
CA MET A 450 18.63 -34.09 -4.72
C MET A 450 18.85 -33.21 -5.96
N VAL A 451 18.04 -32.16 -6.15
CA VAL A 451 18.22 -31.18 -7.24
C VAL A 451 19.50 -30.38 -7.03
N ILE A 452 19.75 -29.92 -5.80
CA ILE A 452 20.94 -29.15 -5.44
C ILE A 452 22.20 -30.03 -5.47
N GLU A 453 22.09 -31.30 -5.07
CA GLU A 453 23.16 -32.29 -5.24
C GLU A 453 23.51 -32.52 -6.71
N GLN A 454 22.54 -32.41 -7.63
CA GLN A 454 22.81 -32.49 -9.07
C GLN A 454 23.63 -31.29 -9.56
N TYR A 455 23.36 -30.07 -9.08
CA TYR A 455 24.18 -28.88 -9.38
C TYR A 455 25.60 -29.03 -8.81
N ALA A 456 25.74 -29.58 -7.61
CA ALA A 456 27.05 -29.90 -7.03
C ALA A 456 27.81 -30.92 -7.91
N LYS A 457 27.16 -31.99 -8.39
CA LYS A 457 27.77 -32.96 -9.32
C LYS A 457 28.19 -32.30 -10.64
N GLN A 458 27.34 -31.47 -11.23
CA GLN A 458 27.66 -30.74 -12.46
C GLN A 458 28.85 -29.79 -12.26
N THR A 459 28.92 -29.12 -11.11
CA THR A 459 30.08 -28.30 -10.72
C THR A 459 31.36 -29.12 -10.72
N VAL A 460 31.35 -30.30 -10.08
CA VAL A 460 32.52 -31.21 -10.04
C VAL A 460 32.91 -31.71 -11.42
N LEU A 461 31.95 -32.03 -12.28
CA LEU A 461 32.22 -32.44 -13.66
C LEU A 461 32.86 -31.31 -14.48
N ALA A 462 32.40 -30.08 -14.30
CA ALA A 462 32.92 -28.89 -14.98
C ALA A 462 34.34 -28.51 -14.53
N MET A 463 34.79 -28.93 -13.35
CA MET A 463 36.17 -28.70 -12.89
C MET A 463 37.22 -29.31 -13.85
N GLY A 464 36.87 -30.35 -14.60
CA GLY A 464 37.76 -30.91 -15.61
C GLY A 464 38.17 -29.91 -16.70
N ASP A 465 37.33 -28.91 -16.99
CA ASP A 465 37.64 -27.84 -17.94
C ASP A 465 38.47 -26.70 -17.32
N GLU A 466 38.36 -26.49 -16.00
CA GLU A 466 39.27 -25.62 -15.24
C GLU A 466 40.69 -26.21 -15.25
N ALA A 467 40.81 -27.52 -15.05
CA ALA A 467 42.09 -28.24 -15.09
C ALA A 467 42.86 -28.04 -16.41
N LYS A 468 42.15 -28.03 -17.54
CA LYS A 468 42.74 -27.84 -18.88
C LYS A 468 43.35 -26.46 -19.10
N LYS A 469 42.89 -25.46 -18.35
CA LYS A 469 43.36 -24.07 -18.44
C LYS A 469 44.60 -23.81 -17.56
N ILE A 470 45.05 -24.81 -16.80
CA ILE A 470 46.26 -24.73 -15.99
C ILE A 470 47.46 -25.06 -16.87
N ASP A 471 48.34 -24.07 -17.07
CA ASP A 471 49.54 -24.19 -17.90
C ASP A 471 50.64 -25.04 -17.24
N ASP A 472 50.76 -24.98 -15.91
CA ASP A 472 51.75 -25.73 -15.13
C ASP A 472 51.33 -27.20 -14.93
N ASP A 473 52.16 -28.13 -15.39
CA ASP A 473 51.87 -29.57 -15.38
C ASP A 473 51.70 -30.14 -13.96
N ALA A 474 52.48 -29.66 -12.98
CA ALA A 474 52.42 -30.16 -11.61
C ALA A 474 51.13 -29.69 -10.92
N GLN A 475 50.78 -28.42 -11.07
CA GLN A 475 49.52 -27.84 -10.56
C GLN A 475 48.31 -28.47 -11.26
N ARG A 476 48.40 -28.75 -12.56
CA ARG A 476 47.33 -29.43 -13.30
C ARG A 476 47.11 -30.85 -12.80
N ALA A 477 48.18 -31.61 -12.54
CA ALA A 477 48.10 -32.95 -11.97
C ALA A 477 47.49 -32.94 -10.56
N GLU A 478 47.91 -32.01 -9.69
CA GLU A 478 47.34 -31.81 -8.35
C GLU A 478 45.83 -31.49 -8.43
N PHE A 479 45.45 -30.61 -9.36
CA PHE A 479 44.05 -30.25 -9.57
C PHE A 479 43.21 -31.43 -10.07
N TYR A 480 43.74 -32.28 -10.95
CA TYR A 480 43.05 -33.52 -11.36
C TYR A 480 42.84 -34.49 -10.19
N GLN A 481 43.82 -34.61 -9.28
CA GLN A 481 43.64 -35.41 -8.06
C GLN A 481 42.53 -34.82 -7.18
N PHE A 482 42.46 -33.50 -7.06
CA PHE A 482 41.38 -32.83 -6.35
C PHE A 482 40.01 -33.01 -7.03
N CYS A 483 39.95 -32.99 -8.36
CA CYS A 483 38.73 -33.30 -9.12
C CYS A 483 38.24 -34.72 -8.81
N ALA A 484 39.14 -35.71 -8.83
CA ALA A 484 38.80 -37.10 -8.50
C ALA A 484 38.33 -37.24 -7.05
N MET A 485 38.95 -36.52 -6.11
CA MET A 485 38.51 -36.49 -4.72
C MET A 485 37.11 -35.87 -4.57
N SER A 486 36.83 -34.79 -5.30
CA SER A 486 35.56 -34.06 -5.27
C SER A 486 34.37 -34.87 -5.79
N GLN A 487 34.60 -35.96 -6.53
CA GLN A 487 33.55 -36.88 -6.99
C GLN A 487 33.03 -37.82 -5.90
N LYS A 488 33.68 -37.89 -4.72
CA LYS A 488 33.22 -38.72 -3.61
C LYS A 488 31.89 -38.19 -3.06
N ALA A 489 30.96 -39.09 -2.76
CA ALA A 489 29.59 -38.73 -2.34
C ALA A 489 29.54 -37.76 -1.14
N PHE A 490 30.43 -37.93 -0.15
CA PHE A 490 30.47 -37.02 1.01
C PHE A 490 30.93 -35.59 0.63
N MET A 491 31.82 -35.44 -0.35
CA MET A 491 32.28 -34.11 -0.81
C MET A 491 31.15 -33.35 -1.50
N VAL A 492 30.34 -34.05 -2.31
CA VAL A 492 29.13 -33.48 -2.93
C VAL A 492 28.15 -33.03 -1.85
N LYS A 493 27.92 -33.86 -0.83
CA LYS A 493 27.04 -33.52 0.28
C LYS A 493 27.55 -32.33 1.10
N ASN A 494 28.83 -32.32 1.44
CA ASN A 494 29.46 -31.23 2.19
C ASN A 494 29.44 -29.92 1.41
N MET A 495 29.62 -29.96 0.09
CA MET A 495 29.48 -28.79 -0.79
C MET A 495 28.10 -28.15 -0.66
N VAL A 496 27.04 -28.95 -0.74
CA VAL A 496 25.66 -28.49 -0.57
C VAL A 496 25.44 -27.94 0.84
N THR A 497 25.92 -28.65 1.87
CA THR A 497 25.79 -28.19 3.27
C THR A 497 26.50 -26.86 3.51
N LEU A 498 27.69 -26.65 2.96
CA LEU A 498 28.43 -25.39 3.07
C LEU A 498 27.74 -24.26 2.29
N ALA A 499 27.15 -24.56 1.13
CA ALA A 499 26.43 -23.57 0.34
C ALA A 499 25.19 -23.00 1.07
N GLN A 500 24.55 -23.77 1.95
CA GLN A 500 23.35 -23.34 2.71
C GLN A 500 23.59 -22.12 3.61
N SER A 501 24.83 -21.89 4.05
CA SER A 501 25.19 -20.77 4.93
C SER A 501 25.78 -19.57 4.19
N ASP A 502 25.88 -19.63 2.85
CA ASP A 502 26.44 -18.53 2.06
C ASP A 502 25.41 -17.38 1.91
N PRO A 503 25.79 -16.12 2.21
CA PRO A 503 24.90 -14.97 2.10
C PRO A 503 24.30 -14.72 0.71
N ARG A 504 24.86 -15.29 -0.37
CA ARG A 504 24.34 -15.14 -1.73
C ARG A 504 23.01 -15.85 -1.94
N VAL A 505 22.76 -16.93 -1.20
CA VAL A 505 21.56 -17.78 -1.37
C VAL A 505 20.66 -17.75 -0.15
N LEU A 506 21.15 -17.29 1.00
CA LEU A 506 20.38 -17.27 2.25
C LEU A 506 19.32 -16.15 2.22
N VAL A 507 18.04 -16.54 2.25
CA VAL A 507 16.89 -15.62 2.28
C VAL A 507 16.03 -15.90 3.52
N PRO A 508 15.69 -14.89 4.35
CA PRO A 508 14.77 -15.05 5.47
C PRO A 508 13.35 -15.39 5.02
N ILE A 509 12.67 -16.29 5.72
CA ILE A 509 11.30 -16.73 5.35
C ILE A 509 10.27 -15.60 5.32
N LYS A 510 10.51 -14.51 6.07
CA LYS A 510 9.65 -13.32 6.14
C LYS A 510 9.71 -12.44 4.89
N GLU A 511 10.72 -12.62 4.04
CA GLU A 511 10.89 -11.85 2.80
C GLU A 511 10.10 -12.50 1.64
N LEU A 512 9.84 -13.80 1.72
CA LEU A 512 9.06 -14.56 0.74
C LEU A 512 7.59 -14.14 0.76
N ASP A 513 7.03 -13.94 -0.44
CA ASP A 513 5.61 -13.59 -0.64
C ASP A 513 5.15 -12.41 0.23
N SER A 514 6.07 -11.47 0.49
CA SER A 514 5.86 -10.39 1.47
C SER A 514 4.89 -9.31 1.00
N ASP A 515 4.81 -9.06 -0.31
CA ASP A 515 3.76 -8.22 -0.89
C ASP A 515 2.49 -9.04 -1.14
N ILE A 516 1.52 -8.90 -0.23
CA ILE A 516 0.26 -9.63 -0.27
C ILE A 516 -0.60 -9.33 -1.50
N TYR A 517 -0.37 -8.24 -2.21
CA TYR A 517 -1.13 -7.88 -3.40
C TYR A 517 -0.52 -8.45 -4.69
N LEU A 518 0.66 -9.06 -4.63
CA LEU A 518 1.20 -9.83 -5.74
C LEU A 518 0.64 -11.25 -5.68
N LEU A 519 -0.10 -11.63 -6.73
CA LEU A 519 -0.59 -12.99 -6.92
C LEU A 519 0.25 -13.64 -8.04
N GLY A 520 1.13 -14.56 -7.65
CA GLY A 520 2.00 -15.29 -8.59
C GLY A 520 1.18 -16.11 -9.59
N CYS A 521 1.52 -15.98 -10.87
CA CYS A 521 0.86 -16.65 -12.00
C CYS A 521 1.90 -17.43 -12.81
N ALA A 522 1.46 -18.23 -13.79
CA ALA A 522 2.39 -19.00 -14.64
C ALA A 522 3.26 -18.14 -15.56
N ASN A 523 2.92 -16.86 -15.75
CA ASN A 523 3.61 -15.92 -16.64
C ASN A 523 4.15 -14.66 -15.93
N GLY A 524 4.19 -14.65 -14.59
CA GLY A 524 4.65 -13.51 -13.79
C GLY A 524 3.87 -13.40 -12.49
N ALA A 525 3.47 -12.19 -12.11
CA ALA A 525 2.56 -11.97 -10.99
C ALA A 525 1.59 -10.86 -11.32
N VAL A 526 0.30 -11.05 -11.03
CA VAL A 526 -0.67 -9.96 -11.16
C VAL A 526 -0.64 -9.11 -9.90
N ASN A 527 -0.52 -7.79 -10.07
CA ASN A 527 -0.69 -6.83 -9.00
C ASN A 527 -2.18 -6.59 -8.78
N LEU A 528 -2.73 -7.07 -7.67
CA LEU A 528 -4.16 -7.00 -7.38
C LEU A 528 -4.65 -5.58 -7.08
N ARG A 529 -3.77 -4.58 -7.05
CA ARG A 529 -4.12 -3.16 -6.86
C ARG A 529 -4.71 -2.53 -8.11
N ASP A 530 -4.14 -2.86 -9.26
CA ASP A 530 -4.47 -2.31 -10.57
C ASP A 530 -4.89 -3.38 -11.58
N GLY A 531 -4.61 -4.66 -11.30
CA GLY A 531 -4.87 -5.79 -12.18
C GLY A 531 -3.80 -5.99 -13.25
N GLU A 532 -2.66 -5.31 -13.16
CA GLU A 532 -1.60 -5.37 -14.16
C GLU A 532 -0.64 -6.55 -13.93
N LEU A 533 -0.14 -7.11 -15.04
CA LEU A 533 0.83 -8.21 -14.99
C LEU A 533 2.25 -7.67 -14.81
N VAL A 534 2.84 -7.98 -13.66
CA VAL A 534 4.26 -7.75 -13.37
C VAL A 534 5.09 -8.88 -13.99
N LYS A 535 6.14 -8.51 -14.72
CA LYS A 535 7.05 -9.48 -15.35
C LYS A 535 7.78 -10.31 -14.30
N PRO A 536 8.12 -11.58 -14.62
CA PRO A 536 8.99 -12.41 -13.79
C PRO A 536 10.25 -11.68 -13.31
N SER A 537 10.48 -11.71 -12.00
CA SER A 537 11.67 -11.14 -11.38
C SER A 537 12.00 -11.92 -10.11
N GLN A 538 13.28 -12.28 -9.99
CA GLN A 538 13.81 -13.02 -8.83
C GLN A 538 13.68 -12.22 -7.55
N GLU A 539 13.77 -10.90 -7.66
CA GLU A 539 13.69 -9.93 -6.58
C GLU A 539 12.30 -9.83 -5.93
N LEU A 540 11.24 -10.30 -6.62
CA LEU A 540 9.89 -10.33 -6.07
C LEU A 540 9.70 -11.43 -5.01
N LEU A 541 10.61 -12.42 -4.95
CA LEU A 541 10.60 -13.52 -3.96
C LEU A 541 9.26 -14.25 -3.84
N ILE A 542 8.56 -14.42 -4.96
CA ILE A 542 7.27 -15.13 -5.04
C ILE A 542 7.54 -16.63 -5.04
N THR A 543 6.89 -17.36 -4.12
CA THR A 543 7.03 -18.82 -3.98
C THR A 543 5.75 -19.61 -4.21
N TYR A 544 4.61 -18.93 -4.29
CA TYR A 544 3.32 -19.53 -4.66
C TYR A 544 2.92 -19.13 -6.08
N SER A 545 2.28 -20.05 -6.82
CA SER A 545 1.74 -19.77 -8.14
C SER A 545 0.32 -20.31 -8.30
N THR A 546 -0.51 -19.60 -9.07
CA THR A 546 -1.79 -20.13 -9.55
C THR A 546 -1.62 -21.30 -10.52
N GLY A 547 -0.44 -21.44 -11.16
CA GLY A 547 -0.21 -22.39 -12.24
C GLY A 547 -0.97 -22.07 -13.53
N VAL A 548 -1.63 -20.91 -13.60
CA VAL A 548 -2.43 -20.44 -14.73
C VAL A 548 -1.84 -19.13 -15.24
N GLU A 549 -1.77 -18.95 -16.56
CA GLU A 549 -1.35 -17.67 -17.14
C GLU A 549 -2.41 -16.61 -16.91
N TYR A 550 -1.97 -15.43 -16.46
CA TYR A 550 -2.88 -14.30 -16.32
C TYR A 550 -2.92 -13.49 -17.61
N ASN A 551 -4.13 -13.35 -18.16
CA ASN A 551 -4.45 -12.48 -19.28
C ASN A 551 -5.71 -11.67 -18.92
N PRO A 552 -5.62 -10.35 -18.73
CA PRO A 552 -6.77 -9.53 -18.32
C PRO A 552 -7.93 -9.55 -19.33
N LYS A 553 -7.65 -9.90 -20.59
CA LYS A 553 -8.64 -9.99 -21.68
C LYS A 553 -9.22 -11.41 -21.85
N ALA A 554 -8.72 -12.40 -21.12
CA ALA A 554 -9.26 -13.75 -21.18
C ALA A 554 -10.73 -13.77 -20.73
N LYS A 555 -11.52 -14.60 -21.41
CA LYS A 555 -12.96 -14.74 -21.16
C LYS A 555 -13.26 -16.12 -20.63
N CYS A 556 -14.29 -16.22 -19.80
CA CYS A 556 -14.78 -17.49 -19.25
C CYS A 556 -16.31 -17.57 -19.38
N PRO A 557 -16.86 -17.51 -20.61
CA PRO A 557 -18.31 -17.42 -20.82
C PRO A 557 -19.07 -18.63 -20.26
N LEU A 558 -18.51 -19.84 -20.31
CA LEU A 558 -19.16 -21.02 -19.71
C LEU A 558 -19.16 -20.92 -18.19
N PHE A 559 -18.07 -20.46 -17.58
CA PHE A 559 -17.99 -20.26 -16.14
C PHE A 559 -18.94 -19.16 -15.66
N GLU A 560 -18.93 -17.97 -16.29
CA GLU A 560 -19.84 -16.86 -15.97
C GLU A 560 -21.31 -17.30 -16.07
N LYS A 561 -21.67 -18.01 -17.15
CA LYS A 561 -23.00 -18.58 -17.29
C LYS A 561 -23.30 -19.61 -16.19
N THR A 562 -22.34 -20.45 -15.81
CA THR A 562 -22.53 -21.44 -14.73
C THR A 562 -22.80 -20.78 -13.39
N VAL A 563 -22.09 -19.68 -13.08
CA VAL A 563 -22.33 -18.88 -11.87
C VAL A 563 -23.72 -18.25 -11.91
N LEU A 564 -24.07 -17.60 -13.03
CA LEU A 564 -25.37 -16.94 -13.20
C LEU A 564 -26.54 -17.94 -13.12
N ASP A 565 -26.44 -19.09 -13.79
CA ASP A 565 -27.43 -20.16 -13.76
C ASP A 565 -27.60 -20.73 -12.34
N ALA A 566 -26.52 -20.84 -11.56
CA ALA A 566 -26.57 -21.31 -10.17
C ALA A 566 -27.39 -20.37 -9.26
N PHE A 567 -27.50 -19.09 -9.64
CA PHE A 567 -28.31 -18.08 -8.97
C PHE A 567 -29.60 -17.72 -9.75
N PHE A 568 -30.10 -18.60 -10.63
CA PHE A 568 -31.34 -18.39 -11.41
C PHE A 568 -31.36 -17.09 -12.25
N GLY A 569 -30.21 -16.65 -12.77
CA GLY A 569 -30.17 -15.40 -13.54
C GLY A 569 -30.07 -14.14 -12.68
N ASP A 570 -29.91 -14.27 -11.36
CA ASP A 570 -29.75 -13.13 -10.46
C ASP A 570 -28.34 -12.52 -10.60
N GLU A 571 -28.27 -11.41 -11.35
CA GLU A 571 -27.03 -10.67 -11.57
C GLU A 571 -26.49 -10.02 -10.30
N GLU A 572 -27.35 -9.58 -9.36
CA GLU A 572 -26.92 -8.99 -8.10
C GLU A 572 -26.15 -10.02 -7.27
N MET A 573 -26.70 -11.23 -7.13
CA MET A 573 -26.04 -12.34 -6.46
C MET A 573 -24.78 -12.80 -7.18
N ALA A 574 -24.78 -12.87 -8.52
CA ALA A 574 -23.61 -13.27 -9.30
C ALA A 574 -22.45 -12.26 -9.16
N ASN A 575 -22.74 -10.96 -9.24
CA ASN A 575 -21.75 -9.89 -9.07
C ASN A 575 -21.25 -9.81 -7.62
N PHE A 576 -22.14 -9.99 -6.63
CA PHE A 576 -21.75 -10.14 -5.24
C PHE A 576 -20.80 -11.34 -5.05
N PHE A 577 -21.14 -12.50 -5.60
CA PHE A 577 -20.31 -13.70 -5.50
C PHE A 577 -18.93 -13.50 -6.15
N ARG A 578 -18.86 -12.78 -7.28
CA ARG A 578 -17.58 -12.37 -7.91
C ARG A 578 -16.73 -11.55 -6.97
N ARG A 579 -17.29 -10.50 -6.36
CA ARG A 579 -16.58 -9.65 -5.39
C ARG A 579 -16.16 -10.43 -4.15
N LEU A 580 -16.98 -11.35 -3.67
CA LEU A 580 -16.64 -12.20 -2.53
C LEU A 580 -15.45 -13.14 -2.82
N MET A 581 -15.41 -13.73 -4.02
CA MET A 581 -14.27 -14.56 -4.44
C MET A 581 -13.04 -13.74 -4.78
N GLY A 582 -13.22 -12.52 -5.31
CA GLY A 582 -12.15 -11.54 -5.50
C GLY A 582 -11.55 -11.04 -4.18
N TYR A 583 -12.38 -10.77 -3.18
CA TYR A 583 -11.95 -10.47 -1.82
C TYR A 583 -11.08 -11.60 -1.24
N ALA A 584 -11.41 -12.87 -1.50
CA ALA A 584 -10.63 -13.99 -1.01
C ALA A 584 -9.18 -13.96 -1.55
N ILE A 585 -8.98 -13.60 -2.82
CA ILE A 585 -7.65 -13.63 -3.45
C ILE A 585 -6.72 -12.49 -3.00
N LEU A 586 -7.27 -11.39 -2.46
CA LEU A 586 -6.46 -10.30 -1.86
C LEU A 586 -5.66 -10.76 -0.64
N GLY A 587 -6.09 -11.86 -0.01
CA GLY A 587 -5.54 -12.44 1.21
C GLY A 587 -5.27 -11.48 2.36
N ASN A 588 -6.11 -10.47 2.47
CA ASN A 588 -6.25 -9.63 3.65
C ASN A 588 -7.66 -9.85 4.19
N PRO A 589 -7.87 -10.74 5.19
CA PRO A 589 -9.19 -11.15 5.65
C PRO A 589 -9.90 -10.08 6.52
N LYS A 590 -9.96 -8.82 6.06
CA LYS A 590 -10.47 -7.67 6.82
C LYS A 590 -11.96 -7.74 7.15
N GLU A 591 -12.75 -8.48 6.37
CA GLU A 591 -14.20 -8.66 6.61
C GLU A 591 -14.49 -9.69 7.72
N ASN A 592 -13.47 -10.44 8.15
CA ASN A 592 -13.60 -11.49 9.17
C ASN A 592 -14.60 -12.61 8.82
N LEU A 593 -14.72 -12.97 7.54
CA LEU A 593 -15.74 -13.90 7.05
C LEU A 593 -15.29 -15.36 6.94
N MET A 594 -16.26 -16.23 7.17
CA MET A 594 -16.33 -17.62 6.77
C MET A 594 -17.55 -17.76 5.85
N VAL A 595 -17.31 -18.16 4.61
CA VAL A 595 -18.34 -18.29 3.58
C VAL A 595 -18.95 -19.68 3.68
N ILE A 596 -20.28 -19.76 3.75
CA ILE A 596 -21.04 -21.01 3.80
C ILE A 596 -21.99 -21.05 2.59
N PRO A 597 -21.53 -21.59 1.45
CA PRO A 597 -22.41 -21.92 0.34
C PRO A 597 -23.28 -23.14 0.72
N PHE A 598 -24.61 -23.00 0.64
CA PHE A 598 -25.53 -24.07 1.05
C PHE A 598 -26.61 -24.36 0.00
N GLY A 599 -27.14 -25.59 0.01
CA GLY A 599 -28.20 -26.07 -0.90
C GLY A 599 -28.31 -27.59 -0.91
N ASP A 600 -29.43 -28.11 -1.41
CA ASP A 600 -29.86 -29.52 -1.23
C ASP A 600 -29.22 -30.53 -2.20
N GLY A 601 -27.98 -30.27 -2.62
CA GLY A 601 -27.26 -31.08 -3.60
C GLY A 601 -27.67 -30.79 -5.05
N SER A 602 -26.76 -31.09 -5.98
CA SER A 602 -26.99 -30.87 -7.43
C SER A 602 -27.30 -29.40 -7.79
N ASN A 603 -26.65 -28.44 -7.11
CA ASN A 603 -26.87 -27.00 -7.30
C ASN A 603 -25.73 -26.25 -8.01
N GLY A 604 -24.70 -26.96 -8.48
CA GLY A 604 -23.54 -26.35 -9.16
C GLY A 604 -22.47 -25.76 -8.23
N LYS A 605 -22.72 -25.75 -6.91
CA LYS A 605 -21.77 -25.33 -5.84
C LYS A 605 -20.38 -25.95 -6.02
N SER A 606 -20.30 -27.29 -6.07
CA SER A 606 -19.02 -27.99 -6.24
C SER A 606 -18.37 -27.66 -7.58
N THR A 607 -19.14 -27.57 -8.67
CA THR A 607 -18.62 -27.23 -9.99
C THR A 607 -17.98 -25.83 -10.02
N VAL A 608 -18.63 -24.83 -9.45
CA VAL A 608 -18.12 -23.45 -9.38
C VAL A 608 -16.89 -23.38 -8.48
N LEU A 609 -17.00 -23.88 -7.25
CA LEU A 609 -15.93 -23.75 -6.25
C LEU A 609 -14.68 -24.57 -6.61
N THR A 610 -14.83 -25.77 -7.19
CA THR A 610 -13.68 -26.55 -7.66
C THR A 610 -13.00 -25.89 -8.85
N THR A 611 -13.73 -25.18 -9.72
CA THR A 611 -13.11 -24.43 -10.83
C THR A 611 -12.29 -23.25 -10.31
N ILE A 612 -12.82 -22.50 -9.33
CA ILE A 612 -12.08 -21.43 -8.63
C ILE A 612 -10.85 -22.01 -7.92
N PHE A 613 -11.00 -23.13 -7.21
CA PHE A 613 -9.90 -23.81 -6.53
C PHE A 613 -8.76 -24.14 -7.51
N LYS A 614 -9.09 -24.69 -8.69
CA LYS A 614 -8.11 -24.99 -9.74
C LYS A 614 -7.45 -23.73 -10.33
N ALA A 615 -8.20 -22.64 -10.49
CA ALA A 615 -7.67 -21.37 -11.02
C ALA A 615 -6.68 -20.69 -10.07
N LEU A 616 -6.66 -21.08 -8.79
CA LEU A 616 -5.82 -20.47 -7.75
C LEU A 616 -4.57 -21.27 -7.39
N GLY A 617 -4.39 -22.49 -7.92
CA GLY A 617 -3.19 -23.30 -7.71
C GLY A 617 -2.79 -23.39 -6.24
N ASP A 618 -1.54 -23.02 -5.93
CA ASP A 618 -0.96 -23.12 -4.58
C ASP A 618 -1.65 -22.21 -3.55
N TYR A 619 -2.35 -21.17 -4.01
CA TYR A 619 -3.12 -20.26 -3.16
C TYR A 619 -4.45 -20.87 -2.68
N ALA A 620 -4.90 -21.98 -3.27
CA ALA A 620 -6.08 -22.71 -2.81
C ALA A 620 -5.69 -23.98 -2.07
N LYS A 621 -6.16 -24.13 -0.82
CA LYS A 621 -5.82 -25.27 0.04
C LYS A 621 -7.07 -25.91 0.62
N MET A 622 -7.03 -27.23 0.79
CA MET A 622 -8.14 -27.99 1.36
C MET A 622 -7.87 -28.33 2.83
N THR A 623 -8.92 -28.31 3.65
CA THR A 623 -8.86 -28.80 5.02
C THR A 623 -10.10 -29.64 5.37
N PRO A 624 -9.96 -30.71 6.17
CA PRO A 624 -11.09 -31.49 6.66
C PRO A 624 -12.06 -30.66 7.50
N ALA A 625 -13.33 -31.07 7.52
CA ALA A 625 -14.39 -30.38 8.25
C ALA A 625 -14.13 -30.37 9.77
N GLU A 626 -13.47 -31.39 10.30
CA GLU A 626 -13.13 -31.57 11.71
C GLU A 626 -12.17 -30.50 12.23
N THR A 627 -11.46 -29.79 11.35
CA THR A 627 -10.70 -28.61 11.76
C THR A 627 -11.66 -27.57 12.36
N PHE A 628 -12.78 -27.29 11.70
CA PHE A 628 -13.77 -26.29 12.12
C PHE A 628 -14.94 -26.85 12.92
N LEU A 629 -15.17 -28.17 12.88
CA LEU A 629 -16.33 -28.81 13.47
C LEU A 629 -15.96 -29.84 14.54
N GLY A 630 -16.86 -30.06 15.49
CA GLY A 630 -16.77 -31.14 16.49
C GLY A 630 -16.78 -30.67 17.94
N GLU A 631 -16.81 -31.64 18.87
CA GLU A 631 -16.98 -31.39 20.30
C GLU A 631 -15.75 -30.71 20.91
N GLY A 632 -15.96 -29.53 21.51
CA GLY A 632 -14.91 -28.62 21.92
C GLY A 632 -13.99 -29.16 23.02
N ARG A 633 -12.86 -29.77 22.64
CA ARG A 633 -11.57 -29.74 23.35
C ARG A 633 -10.42 -29.87 22.34
N SER A 634 -10.11 -28.79 21.62
CA SER A 634 -8.78 -28.69 21.01
C SER A 634 -7.77 -28.38 22.11
N ASN A 635 -6.84 -29.30 22.40
CA ASN A 635 -5.75 -29.06 23.35
C ASN A 635 -4.99 -27.80 22.94
N ALA A 636 -5.13 -26.73 23.73
CA ALA A 636 -4.34 -25.51 23.59
C ALA A 636 -2.86 -25.88 23.81
N GLY A 637 -2.09 -25.99 22.73
CA GLY A 637 -0.68 -26.41 22.74
C GLY A 637 -0.35 -27.69 21.94
N GLY A 638 -1.35 -28.36 21.33
CA GLY A 638 -1.11 -29.50 20.44
C GLY A 638 -0.41 -29.12 19.13
N ALA A 639 0.22 -30.08 18.46
CA ALA A 639 0.66 -29.89 17.08
C ALA A 639 -0.55 -29.57 16.19
N ARG A 640 -0.43 -28.53 15.36
CA ARG A 640 -1.51 -27.97 14.53
C ARG A 640 -1.03 -27.89 13.09
N GLU A 641 -0.56 -29.05 12.60
CA GLU A 641 -0.08 -29.21 11.23
C GLU A 641 -1.18 -28.90 10.21
N ASP A 642 -2.44 -29.20 10.57
CA ASP A 642 -3.64 -28.88 9.81
C ASP A 642 -3.82 -27.38 9.53
N LEU A 643 -3.36 -26.51 10.46
CA LEU A 643 -3.32 -25.07 10.27
C LEU A 643 -2.03 -24.60 9.60
N LEU A 644 -0.89 -25.19 9.96
CA LEU A 644 0.42 -24.79 9.41
C LEU A 644 0.45 -24.93 7.88
N ARG A 645 -0.15 -25.99 7.34
CA ARG A 645 -0.26 -26.18 5.88
C ARG A 645 -1.05 -25.09 5.17
N LEU A 646 -1.93 -24.35 5.86
CA LEU A 646 -2.77 -23.30 5.28
C LEU A 646 -2.01 -21.98 5.07
N ARG A 647 -0.78 -21.86 5.58
CA ARG A 647 0.08 -20.69 5.37
C ARG A 647 0.18 -20.35 3.87
N GLY A 648 0.02 -19.07 3.54
CA GLY A 648 0.06 -18.57 2.16
C GLY A 648 -1.20 -18.84 1.34
N ALA A 649 -2.17 -19.61 1.85
CA ALA A 649 -3.45 -19.76 1.16
C ALA A 649 -4.22 -18.43 1.13
N ARG A 650 -4.98 -18.23 0.05
CA ARG A 650 -5.98 -17.17 -0.14
C ARG A 650 -7.40 -17.73 -0.08
N PHE A 651 -7.55 -18.99 -0.49
CA PHE A 651 -8.83 -19.70 -0.50
C PHE A 651 -8.68 -21.04 0.24
N VAL A 652 -9.43 -21.21 1.35
CA VAL A 652 -9.44 -22.47 2.10
C VAL A 652 -10.76 -23.17 1.90
N TYR A 653 -10.73 -24.29 1.15
CA TYR A 653 -11.89 -25.13 0.92
C TYR A 653 -12.01 -26.14 2.07
N VAL A 654 -13.13 -26.10 2.78
CA VAL A 654 -13.43 -27.08 3.82
C VAL A 654 -14.17 -28.27 3.18
N GLY A 655 -13.74 -29.48 3.49
CA GLY A 655 -14.44 -30.69 3.09
C GLY A 655 -15.90 -30.69 3.56
N GLU A 656 -16.74 -31.50 2.91
CA GLU A 656 -18.16 -31.57 3.23
C GLU A 656 -18.37 -32.00 4.69
N PRO A 657 -19.11 -31.22 5.49
CA PRO A 657 -19.31 -31.54 6.89
C PRO A 657 -20.33 -32.65 7.09
N GLU A 658 -20.11 -33.49 8.10
CA GLU A 658 -21.13 -34.42 8.58
C GLU A 658 -22.32 -33.65 9.17
N GLU A 659 -23.52 -34.23 9.04
CA GLU A 659 -24.73 -33.69 9.63
C GLU A 659 -24.61 -33.60 11.17
N ASN A 660 -25.30 -32.63 11.78
CA ASN A 660 -25.39 -32.44 13.24
C ASN A 660 -24.06 -32.14 13.96
N LYS A 661 -23.00 -31.72 13.26
CA LYS A 661 -21.76 -31.28 13.91
C LYS A 661 -21.80 -29.81 14.32
N GLU A 662 -21.17 -29.51 15.44
CA GLU A 662 -21.11 -28.17 16.00
C GLU A 662 -19.93 -27.36 15.46
N LEU A 663 -20.14 -26.06 15.26
CA LEU A 663 -19.10 -25.12 14.86
C LEU A 663 -18.19 -24.74 16.04
N LYS A 664 -16.88 -24.88 15.87
CA LYS A 664 -15.86 -24.44 16.84
C LYS A 664 -15.72 -22.92 16.79
N GLU A 665 -16.66 -22.19 17.40
CA GLU A 665 -16.74 -20.72 17.34
C GLU A 665 -15.43 -20.00 17.72
N GLY A 666 -14.72 -20.51 18.73
CA GLY A 666 -13.43 -19.94 19.14
C GLY A 666 -12.37 -20.04 18.04
N LEU A 667 -12.36 -21.15 17.31
CA LEU A 667 -11.45 -21.32 16.18
C LEU A 667 -11.86 -20.45 15.00
N VAL A 668 -13.15 -20.37 14.67
CA VAL A 668 -13.64 -19.48 13.60
C VAL A 668 -13.24 -18.03 13.89
N LYS A 669 -13.44 -17.55 15.12
CA LYS A 669 -13.05 -16.19 15.54
C LYS A 669 -11.55 -15.94 15.39
N SER A 670 -10.71 -16.93 15.72
CA SER A 670 -9.25 -16.84 15.58
C SER A 670 -8.81 -16.90 14.11
N MET A 671 -9.44 -17.76 13.29
CA MET A 671 -9.07 -18.00 11.90
C MET A 671 -9.56 -16.90 10.95
N THR A 672 -10.64 -16.20 11.30
CA THR A 672 -11.15 -15.05 10.53
C THR A 672 -10.71 -13.71 11.12
N GLY A 673 -10.18 -13.67 12.35
CA GLY A 673 -9.88 -12.44 13.09
C GLY A 673 -8.64 -11.65 12.62
N GLY A 674 -7.83 -12.18 11.71
CA GLY A 674 -6.58 -11.56 11.25
C GLY A 674 -5.45 -11.52 12.29
N GLU A 675 -5.68 -12.05 13.49
CA GLU A 675 -4.67 -12.20 14.54
C GLU A 675 -3.66 -13.30 14.18
N SER A 676 -2.43 -13.17 14.68
CA SER A 676 -1.40 -14.20 14.50
C SER A 676 -1.84 -15.55 15.07
N ILE A 677 -1.59 -16.60 14.31
CA ILE A 677 -1.80 -17.99 14.71
C ILE A 677 -0.45 -18.62 14.96
N THR A 678 -0.28 -19.22 16.13
CA THR A 678 0.86 -20.09 16.43
C THR A 678 0.51 -21.53 16.10
N ALA A 679 1.26 -22.15 15.18
CA ALA A 679 1.13 -23.56 14.85
C ALA A 679 2.50 -24.26 14.86
N ARG A 680 2.48 -25.59 14.99
CA ARG A 680 3.69 -26.42 15.01
C ARG A 680 3.45 -27.68 14.19
N GLY A 681 4.39 -27.98 13.30
CA GLY A 681 4.39 -29.22 12.52
C GLY A 681 4.69 -30.45 13.36
N LEU A 682 4.34 -31.63 12.85
CA LEU A 682 4.63 -32.89 13.50
C LEU A 682 6.16 -33.05 13.67
N TYR A 683 6.61 -33.44 14.86
CA TYR A 683 8.03 -33.60 15.22
C TYR A 683 8.90 -32.31 15.21
N SER A 684 8.32 -31.15 14.91
CA SER A 684 9.05 -29.87 15.05
C SER A 684 9.19 -29.47 16.52
N ARG A 685 10.37 -28.98 16.90
CA ARG A 685 10.61 -28.34 18.21
C ARG A 685 10.27 -26.85 18.22
N VAL A 686 10.04 -26.26 17.05
CA VAL A 686 9.82 -24.82 16.86
C VAL A 686 8.40 -24.59 16.36
N SER A 687 7.67 -23.73 17.08
CA SER A 687 6.37 -23.22 16.61
C SER A 687 6.59 -22.05 15.68
N VAL A 688 5.77 -21.95 14.64
CA VAL A 688 5.75 -20.85 13.68
C VAL A 688 4.53 -19.98 13.97
N GLU A 689 4.75 -18.68 14.03
CA GLU A 689 3.69 -17.68 14.11
C GLU A 689 3.46 -17.08 12.73
N PHE A 690 2.21 -17.03 12.29
CA PHE A 690 1.83 -16.44 11.00
C PHE A 690 0.43 -15.86 11.05
N LYS A 691 0.16 -14.86 10.21
CA LYS A 691 -1.17 -14.26 10.07
C LYS A 691 -2.00 -15.00 9.02
N PRO A 692 -3.31 -15.21 9.24
CA PRO A 692 -4.22 -15.69 8.22
C PRO A 692 -4.22 -14.79 6.98
N THR A 693 -4.03 -15.38 5.81
CA THR A 693 -4.15 -14.71 4.50
C THR A 693 -5.31 -15.27 3.69
N TRP A 694 -6.18 -16.08 4.29
CA TRP A 694 -7.21 -16.83 3.57
C TRP A 694 -8.61 -16.39 3.94
N THR A 695 -9.55 -16.66 3.03
CA THR A 695 -10.97 -16.77 3.32
C THR A 695 -11.37 -18.24 3.37
N VAL A 696 -12.10 -18.63 4.41
CA VAL A 696 -12.62 -20.00 4.58
C VAL A 696 -13.93 -20.15 3.82
N VAL A 697 -14.04 -21.18 2.99
CA VAL A 697 -15.25 -21.55 2.26
C VAL A 697 -15.66 -22.96 2.66
N MET A 698 -16.78 -23.08 3.35
CA MET A 698 -17.36 -24.35 3.81
C MET A 698 -18.67 -24.61 3.05
N PRO A 699 -18.59 -25.22 1.86
CA PRO A 699 -19.79 -25.67 1.18
C PRO A 699 -20.44 -26.80 1.98
N THR A 700 -21.76 -26.74 2.13
CA THR A 700 -22.50 -27.75 2.88
C THR A 700 -23.88 -28.02 2.28
N ASN A 701 -24.42 -29.21 2.55
CA ASN A 701 -25.85 -29.49 2.39
C ASN A 701 -26.57 -29.42 3.75
N HIS A 702 -25.85 -29.69 4.86
CA HIS A 702 -26.37 -29.63 6.22
C HIS A 702 -25.66 -28.51 6.99
N LYS A 703 -26.39 -27.47 7.38
CA LYS A 703 -25.80 -26.34 8.11
C LYS A 703 -25.29 -26.81 9.50
N PRO A 704 -24.09 -26.40 9.95
CA PRO A 704 -23.57 -26.83 11.25
C PRO A 704 -24.40 -26.30 12.42
N ILE A 705 -24.27 -26.88 13.62
CA ILE A 705 -24.96 -26.38 14.81
C ILE A 705 -24.16 -25.21 15.41
N ILE A 706 -24.83 -24.07 15.65
CA ILE A 706 -24.23 -22.89 16.29
C ILE A 706 -24.83 -22.72 17.68
N LYS A 707 -23.97 -22.81 18.71
CA LYS A 707 -24.41 -22.76 20.11
C LYS A 707 -24.62 -21.33 20.61
N GLY A 708 -23.81 -20.38 20.16
CA GLY A 708 -23.79 -19.00 20.63
C GLY A 708 -24.86 -18.13 19.99
N GLY A 709 -25.63 -17.43 20.83
CA GLY A 709 -26.52 -16.34 20.40
C GLY A 709 -25.79 -15.00 20.18
N ASP A 710 -24.49 -14.95 20.48
CA ASP A 710 -23.69 -13.73 20.44
C ASP A 710 -23.53 -13.21 19.00
N HIS A 711 -23.77 -11.92 18.78
CA HIS A 711 -23.57 -11.25 17.49
C HIS A 711 -22.20 -11.50 16.83
N GLY A 712 -21.19 -11.85 17.63
CA GLY A 712 -19.81 -12.04 17.18
C GLY A 712 -19.58 -13.23 16.25
N ILE A 713 -20.34 -14.33 16.34
CA ILE A 713 -20.20 -15.45 15.40
C ILE A 713 -21.02 -15.19 14.14
N TRP A 714 -22.26 -14.76 14.28
CA TRP A 714 -23.19 -14.54 13.17
C TRP A 714 -22.68 -13.53 12.14
N ARG A 715 -22.03 -12.43 12.58
CA ARG A 715 -21.42 -11.46 11.65
C ARG A 715 -20.25 -12.02 10.82
N ARG A 716 -19.70 -13.17 11.20
CA ARG A 716 -18.60 -13.84 10.49
C ARG A 716 -19.10 -14.87 9.50
N LEU A 717 -20.39 -15.23 9.52
CA LEU A 717 -20.96 -16.23 8.63
C LEU A 717 -21.60 -15.55 7.43
N MET A 718 -21.01 -15.77 6.26
CA MET A 718 -21.53 -15.29 4.99
C MET A 718 -22.28 -16.42 4.29
N MET A 719 -23.61 -16.42 4.40
CA MET A 719 -24.48 -17.47 3.87
C MET A 719 -24.74 -17.22 2.38
N ILE A 720 -24.38 -18.18 1.52
CA ILE A 720 -24.59 -18.08 0.06
C ILE A 720 -25.59 -19.15 -0.40
N PRO A 721 -26.84 -18.77 -0.74
CA PRO A 721 -27.87 -19.73 -1.16
C PRO A 721 -27.62 -20.20 -2.60
N PHE A 722 -27.21 -21.47 -2.76
CA PHE A 722 -27.17 -22.17 -4.05
C PHE A 722 -28.44 -23.02 -4.20
N GLN A 723 -29.54 -22.38 -4.60
CA GLN A 723 -30.88 -23.02 -4.60
C GLN A 723 -31.26 -23.71 -5.93
N ARG A 724 -30.48 -23.53 -7.01
CA ARG A 724 -30.74 -24.19 -8.30
C ARG A 724 -30.71 -25.71 -8.14
N ASN A 725 -31.68 -26.47 -8.65
CA ASN A 725 -31.62 -27.94 -8.64
C ASN A 725 -31.58 -28.46 -10.07
N TYR A 726 -30.41 -28.93 -10.51
CA TYR A 726 -30.18 -29.40 -11.87
C TYR A 726 -30.79 -30.79 -12.14
N ASP A 727 -31.10 -31.58 -11.12
CA ASP A 727 -31.78 -32.89 -11.29
C ASP A 727 -33.30 -32.74 -11.39
N ALA A 728 -33.88 -31.75 -10.69
CA ALA A 728 -35.32 -31.46 -10.75
C ALA A 728 -35.72 -30.77 -12.07
N ASP A 729 -34.82 -30.01 -12.68
CA ASP A 729 -35.08 -29.32 -13.95
C ASP A 729 -34.83 -30.23 -15.16
N LYS A 730 -35.86 -30.96 -15.56
CA LYS A 730 -35.83 -31.89 -16.70
C LYS A 730 -35.59 -31.20 -18.06
N SER A 731 -35.69 -29.87 -18.13
CA SER A 731 -35.37 -29.12 -19.36
C SER A 731 -33.86 -29.01 -19.60
N LEU A 732 -33.05 -29.28 -18.57
CA LEU A 732 -31.60 -29.22 -18.62
C LEU A 732 -30.98 -30.61 -18.79
N VAL A 733 -30.09 -30.73 -19.78
CA VAL A 733 -29.24 -31.92 -19.95
C VAL A 733 -27.88 -31.63 -19.33
N LYS A 734 -27.48 -32.45 -18.36
CA LYS A 734 -26.15 -32.35 -17.74
C LYS A 734 -25.07 -32.69 -18.77
N ASP A 735 -24.11 -31.80 -18.93
CA ASP A 735 -22.96 -32.01 -19.80
C ASP A 735 -21.91 -32.87 -19.06
N PRO A 736 -21.62 -34.11 -19.51
CA PRO A 736 -20.65 -34.97 -18.84
C PRO A 736 -19.22 -34.41 -18.91
N ASN A 737 -18.93 -33.56 -19.90
CA ASN A 737 -17.60 -32.97 -20.11
C ASN A 737 -17.50 -31.55 -19.52
N ARG A 738 -18.46 -31.15 -18.67
CA ARG A 738 -18.52 -29.80 -18.07
C ARG A 738 -17.22 -29.43 -17.35
N SER A 739 -16.65 -30.37 -16.59
CA SER A 739 -15.40 -30.16 -15.84
C SER A 739 -14.23 -29.83 -16.76
N GLU A 740 -14.07 -30.58 -17.86
CA GLU A 740 -13.00 -30.37 -18.84
C GLU A 740 -13.16 -29.03 -19.57
N LYS A 741 -14.39 -28.67 -19.97
CA LYS A 741 -14.67 -27.39 -20.61
C LYS A 741 -14.39 -26.19 -19.70
N LEU A 742 -14.71 -26.30 -18.41
CA LEU A 742 -14.39 -25.28 -17.42
C LEU A 742 -12.88 -25.19 -17.14
N GLN A 743 -12.16 -26.30 -17.20
CA GLN A 743 -10.69 -26.29 -17.12
C GLN A 743 -10.04 -25.55 -18.30
N ALA A 744 -10.65 -25.57 -19.48
CA ALA A 744 -10.16 -24.79 -20.62
C ALA A 744 -10.35 -23.27 -20.44
N GLU A 745 -11.19 -22.83 -19.50
CA GLU A 745 -11.46 -21.41 -19.24
C GLU A 745 -10.67 -20.86 -18.03
N LEU A 746 -9.72 -21.60 -17.45
CA LEU A 746 -9.06 -21.19 -16.20
C LEU A 746 -8.38 -19.81 -16.26
N GLU A 747 -7.77 -19.44 -17.39
CA GLU A 747 -7.21 -18.07 -17.57
C GLU A 747 -8.30 -17.01 -17.43
N GLY A 748 -9.47 -17.25 -18.04
CA GLY A 748 -10.63 -16.37 -17.93
C GLY A 748 -11.24 -16.37 -16.53
N VAL A 749 -11.21 -17.50 -15.82
CA VAL A 749 -11.65 -17.58 -14.42
C VAL A 749 -10.71 -16.79 -13.51
N LEU A 750 -9.39 -16.88 -13.73
CA LEU A 750 -8.41 -16.07 -13.01
C LEU A 750 -8.63 -14.58 -13.28
N ALA A 751 -8.83 -14.18 -14.55
CA ALA A 751 -9.20 -12.81 -14.89
C ALA A 751 -10.51 -12.35 -14.22
N TRP A 752 -11.50 -13.23 -14.15
CA TRP A 752 -12.78 -12.97 -13.47
C TRP A 752 -12.60 -12.76 -11.95
N LEU A 753 -11.71 -13.53 -11.30
CA LEU A 753 -11.37 -13.36 -9.89
C LEU A 753 -10.63 -12.03 -9.64
N VAL A 754 -9.67 -11.67 -10.49
CA VAL A 754 -8.96 -10.39 -10.41
C VAL A 754 -9.93 -9.21 -10.59
N ARG A 755 -10.84 -9.26 -11.56
CA ARG A 755 -11.91 -8.26 -11.70
C ARG A 755 -12.75 -8.15 -10.43
N GLY A 756 -13.13 -9.27 -9.83
CA GLY A 756 -13.83 -9.28 -8.55
C GLY A 756 -13.04 -8.62 -7.41
N ALA A 757 -11.71 -8.77 -7.40
CA ALA A 757 -10.84 -8.15 -6.39
C ALA A 757 -10.76 -6.64 -6.57
N LEU A 758 -10.69 -6.15 -7.82
CA LEU A 758 -10.72 -4.73 -8.15
C LEU A 758 -12.08 -4.10 -7.80
N GLU A 759 -13.18 -4.75 -8.18
CA GLU A 759 -14.54 -4.31 -7.83
C GLU A 759 -14.74 -4.24 -6.32
N TYR A 760 -14.31 -5.27 -5.58
CA TYR A 760 -14.37 -5.24 -4.12
C TYR A 760 -13.57 -4.08 -3.51
N GLN A 761 -12.42 -3.72 -4.08
CA GLN A 761 -11.63 -2.59 -3.58
C GLN A 761 -12.34 -1.25 -3.82
N GLN A 762 -13.09 -1.11 -4.91
CA GLN A 762 -13.82 0.12 -5.26
C GLN A 762 -15.10 0.30 -4.45
N GLU A 763 -15.91 -0.75 -4.30
CA GLU A 763 -17.26 -0.62 -3.74
C GLU A 763 -17.54 -1.53 -2.53
N GLY A 764 -16.55 -2.32 -2.10
CA GLY A 764 -16.71 -3.31 -1.03
C GLY A 764 -17.56 -4.50 -1.46
N LEU A 765 -17.96 -5.31 -0.47
CA LEU A 765 -18.77 -6.50 -0.74
C LEU A 765 -20.18 -6.15 -1.23
N ASN A 766 -20.82 -5.08 -0.73
CA ASN A 766 -22.24 -4.78 -0.90
C ASN A 766 -23.14 -6.02 -0.81
N GLU A 767 -23.22 -6.58 0.40
CA GLU A 767 -23.99 -7.78 0.70
C GLU A 767 -25.49 -7.63 0.31
N PRO A 768 -26.02 -8.48 -0.60
CA PRO A 768 -27.43 -8.50 -0.99
C PRO A 768 -28.36 -8.89 0.17
N ASN A 769 -29.63 -8.50 0.11
CA ASN A 769 -30.59 -8.85 1.16
C ASN A 769 -30.81 -10.37 1.28
N LYS A 770 -30.73 -11.12 0.18
CA LYS A 770 -30.90 -12.59 0.19
C LYS A 770 -29.90 -13.31 1.11
N THR A 771 -28.66 -12.84 1.20
CA THR A 771 -27.66 -13.47 2.09
C THR A 771 -27.88 -13.07 3.55
N LYS A 772 -28.37 -11.84 3.79
CA LYS A 772 -28.78 -11.38 5.12
C LYS A 772 -29.98 -12.16 5.64
N GLU A 773 -31.00 -12.32 4.81
CA GLU A 773 -32.19 -13.12 5.08
C GLU A 773 -31.81 -14.58 5.33
N ALA A 774 -30.96 -15.18 4.50
CA ALA A 774 -30.47 -16.55 4.71
C ALA A 774 -29.69 -16.71 6.03
N ARG A 775 -28.93 -15.68 6.45
CA ARG A 775 -28.25 -15.68 7.75
C ARG A 775 -29.24 -15.56 8.91
N ASP A 776 -30.23 -14.69 8.79
CA ASP A 776 -31.24 -14.47 9.83
C ASP A 776 -32.17 -15.68 9.97
N GLU A 777 -32.56 -16.31 8.86
CA GLU A 777 -33.30 -17.58 8.84
C GLU A 777 -32.49 -18.70 9.52
N TYR A 778 -31.22 -18.85 9.17
CA TYR A 778 -30.36 -19.83 9.82
C TYR A 778 -30.14 -19.52 11.32
N ARG A 779 -30.09 -18.24 11.70
CA ARG A 779 -30.04 -17.84 13.12
C ARG A 779 -31.30 -18.23 13.87
N ASP A 780 -32.45 -18.07 13.24
CA ASP A 780 -33.74 -18.45 13.78
C ASP A 780 -33.89 -19.97 13.89
N GLU A 781 -33.44 -20.75 12.89
CA GLU A 781 -33.39 -22.22 12.93
C GLU A 781 -32.54 -22.73 14.11
N MET A 782 -31.44 -22.04 14.44
CA MET A 782 -30.54 -22.42 15.54
C MET A 782 -31.02 -21.92 16.92
N ASP A 783 -32.15 -21.20 16.97
CA ASP A 783 -32.70 -20.65 18.20
C ASP A 783 -33.52 -21.69 18.98
N LEU A 784 -32.79 -22.57 19.69
CA LEU A 784 -33.36 -23.62 20.54
C LEU A 784 -34.41 -23.15 21.55
N LEU A 785 -34.45 -21.85 21.90
CA LEU A 785 -35.43 -21.32 22.84
C LEU A 785 -36.72 -20.85 22.16
N LYS A 786 -36.71 -20.59 20.85
CA LYS A 786 -37.86 -20.05 20.11
C LYS A 786 -39.04 -21.01 20.16
N ASP A 787 -38.80 -22.26 19.79
CA ASP A 787 -39.83 -23.30 19.75
C ASP A 787 -40.35 -23.63 21.15
N TRP A 788 -39.45 -23.76 22.13
CA TRP A 788 -39.86 -23.94 23.53
C TRP A 788 -40.68 -22.76 24.08
N ILE A 789 -40.31 -21.51 23.79
CA ILE A 789 -41.09 -20.35 24.24
C ILE A 789 -42.45 -20.34 23.56
N SER A 790 -42.52 -20.68 22.28
CA SER A 790 -43.78 -20.71 21.51
C SER A 790 -44.71 -21.85 21.97
N GLU A 791 -44.16 -23.02 22.28
CA GLU A 791 -44.93 -24.22 22.62
C GLU A 791 -45.27 -24.31 24.11
N CYS A 792 -44.39 -23.83 25.00
CA CYS A 792 -44.48 -24.09 26.44
C CYS A 792 -44.63 -22.82 27.30
N CYS A 793 -44.53 -21.64 26.69
CA CYS A 793 -44.64 -20.36 27.40
C CYS A 793 -45.68 -19.44 26.79
N GLU A 794 -46.08 -18.43 27.55
CA GLU A 794 -46.92 -17.32 27.11
C GLU A 794 -46.21 -15.99 27.39
N LEU A 795 -46.29 -15.06 26.43
CA LEU A 795 -45.72 -13.72 26.52
C LEU A 795 -46.81 -12.70 26.91
N GLY A 796 -46.46 -11.75 27.78
CA GLY A 796 -47.41 -10.74 28.28
C GLY A 796 -46.91 -10.05 29.55
N ASP A 797 -47.78 -9.35 30.27
CA ASP A 797 -47.45 -8.76 31.59
C ASP A 797 -47.41 -9.84 32.69
N TYR A 798 -46.50 -10.80 32.52
CA TYR A 798 -46.31 -11.94 33.40
C TYR A 798 -44.94 -11.90 34.05
N ARG A 799 -44.80 -12.65 35.14
CA ARG A 799 -43.55 -12.81 35.89
C ARG A 799 -43.37 -14.25 36.26
N GLU A 800 -42.23 -14.82 35.92
CA GLU A 800 -41.95 -16.23 36.18
C GLU A 800 -40.58 -16.45 36.81
N THR A 801 -40.47 -17.45 37.67
CA THR A 801 -39.24 -17.81 38.35
C THR A 801 -38.27 -18.53 37.41
N SER A 802 -36.97 -18.27 37.57
CA SER A 802 -35.94 -19.00 36.82
C SER A 802 -35.98 -20.52 37.05
N GLN A 803 -36.52 -20.96 38.19
CA GLN A 803 -36.71 -22.38 38.49
C GLN A 803 -37.83 -23.00 37.65
N ASN A 804 -38.99 -22.35 37.56
CA ASN A 804 -40.12 -22.89 36.79
C ASN A 804 -39.82 -22.93 35.29
N LEU A 805 -39.18 -21.88 34.77
CA LEU A 805 -38.68 -21.84 33.39
C LEU A 805 -37.65 -22.95 33.13
N TRP A 806 -36.76 -23.23 34.09
CA TRP A 806 -35.81 -24.34 33.97
C TRP A 806 -36.50 -25.70 33.93
N VAL A 807 -37.48 -25.95 34.80
CA VAL A 807 -38.21 -27.23 34.84
C VAL A 807 -38.93 -27.48 33.51
N SER A 808 -39.61 -26.46 32.97
CA SER A 808 -40.27 -26.56 31.65
C SER A 808 -39.26 -26.81 30.52
N TRP A 809 -38.17 -26.04 30.46
CA TRP A 809 -37.11 -26.23 29.48
C TRP A 809 -36.44 -27.61 29.58
N GLU A 810 -36.13 -28.07 30.79
CA GLU A 810 -35.46 -29.35 31.01
C GLU A 810 -36.33 -30.52 30.51
N ALA A 811 -37.64 -30.48 30.73
CA ALA A 811 -38.57 -31.47 30.19
C ALA A 811 -38.62 -31.42 28.65
N TYR A 812 -38.80 -30.23 28.07
CA TYR A 812 -38.84 -30.01 26.63
C TYR A 812 -37.56 -30.50 25.92
N ALA A 813 -36.40 -30.09 26.44
CA ALA A 813 -35.11 -30.38 25.85
C ALA A 813 -34.68 -31.85 26.05
N LYS A 814 -35.16 -32.54 27.09
CA LYS A 814 -34.92 -34.00 27.25
C LYS A 814 -35.67 -34.79 26.19
N ALA A 815 -36.94 -34.47 25.95
CA ALA A 815 -37.76 -35.15 24.94
C ALA A 815 -37.17 -35.03 23.53
N ARG A 816 -36.46 -33.94 23.23
CA ARG A 816 -35.81 -33.67 21.93
C ARG A 816 -34.31 -34.02 21.88
N ASN A 817 -33.75 -34.59 22.95
CA ASN A 817 -32.30 -34.84 23.09
C ASN A 817 -31.41 -33.58 22.92
N GLU A 818 -31.96 -32.42 23.27
CA GLU A 818 -31.35 -31.09 23.15
C GLU A 818 -30.78 -30.57 24.48
N LEU A 819 -31.01 -31.27 25.60
CA LEU A 819 -30.59 -30.84 26.93
C LEU A 819 -29.08 -30.51 26.99
N ARG A 820 -28.26 -31.21 26.21
CA ARG A 820 -26.81 -30.98 26.11
C ARG A 820 -26.43 -29.56 25.66
N TYR A 821 -27.31 -28.86 24.94
CA TYR A 821 -27.03 -27.52 24.42
C TYR A 821 -27.26 -26.41 25.46
N ILE A 822 -28.24 -26.60 26.36
CA ILE A 822 -28.51 -25.70 27.50
C ILE A 822 -28.63 -26.59 28.75
N PRO A 823 -27.49 -26.99 29.35
CA PRO A 823 -27.47 -28.09 30.33
C PRO A 823 -27.73 -27.65 31.77
N SER A 824 -28.00 -26.36 32.03
CA SER A 824 -28.25 -25.89 33.39
C SER A 824 -29.15 -24.65 33.45
N SER A 825 -29.85 -24.49 34.59
CA SER A 825 -30.68 -23.31 34.89
C SER A 825 -29.89 -22.00 34.74
N ARG A 826 -28.59 -22.00 35.08
CA ARG A 826 -27.71 -20.85 34.91
C ARG A 826 -27.45 -20.52 33.44
N ALA A 827 -27.29 -21.54 32.58
CA ALA A 827 -27.12 -21.35 31.15
C ALA A 827 -28.40 -20.83 30.49
N LEU A 828 -29.55 -21.41 30.85
CA LEU A 828 -30.87 -20.96 30.41
C LEU A 828 -31.11 -19.50 30.81
N GLY A 829 -30.88 -19.15 32.08
CA GLY A 829 -31.06 -17.80 32.60
C GLY A 829 -30.20 -16.76 31.88
N ARG A 830 -28.95 -17.10 31.51
CA ARG A 830 -28.11 -16.19 30.70
C ARG A 830 -28.71 -15.91 29.33
N ARG A 831 -29.24 -16.94 28.64
CA ARG A 831 -29.87 -16.78 27.33
C ARG A 831 -31.18 -16.00 27.42
N LEU A 832 -32.02 -16.30 28.41
CA LEU A 832 -33.29 -15.58 28.63
C LEU A 832 -33.08 -14.10 28.96
N SER A 833 -31.98 -13.75 29.64
CA SER A 833 -31.66 -12.35 29.96
C SER A 833 -31.41 -11.47 28.73
N SER A 834 -31.19 -12.07 27.55
CA SER A 834 -31.09 -11.33 26.28
C SER A 834 -32.46 -10.95 25.70
N ARG A 835 -33.55 -11.57 26.17
CA ARG A 835 -34.93 -11.38 25.66
C ARG A 835 -35.88 -10.80 26.70
N PHE A 836 -35.64 -11.11 27.97
CA PHE A 836 -36.53 -10.77 29.07
C PHE A 836 -35.77 -10.08 30.19
N GLN A 837 -36.41 -9.09 30.82
CA GLN A 837 -35.81 -8.35 31.93
C GLN A 837 -35.81 -9.21 33.19
N LEU A 838 -34.64 -9.36 33.80
CA LEU A 838 -34.51 -10.01 35.11
C LEU A 838 -34.85 -9.00 36.22
N ILE A 839 -35.88 -9.29 37.00
CA ILE A 839 -36.35 -8.48 38.12
C ILE A 839 -36.26 -9.25 39.45
N ARG A 840 -36.34 -8.53 40.57
CA ARG A 840 -36.40 -9.13 41.91
C ARG A 840 -37.81 -8.98 42.49
N SER A 841 -38.33 -10.08 43.02
CA SER A 841 -39.56 -10.04 43.83
C SER A 841 -39.31 -9.34 45.17
N THR A 842 -40.39 -8.92 45.83
CA THR A 842 -40.42 -8.40 47.20
C THR A 842 -39.80 -9.37 48.23
N GLY A 843 -39.75 -10.67 47.93
CA GLY A 843 -39.08 -11.70 48.75
C GLY A 843 -37.67 -12.08 48.28
N GLY A 844 -37.02 -11.29 47.42
CA GLY A 844 -35.63 -11.49 46.99
C GLY A 844 -35.41 -12.55 45.89
N LYS A 845 -36.45 -13.28 45.46
CA LYS A 845 -36.37 -14.23 44.34
C LYS A 845 -36.17 -13.52 43.01
N ARG A 846 -35.35 -14.09 42.12
CA ARG A 846 -35.13 -13.63 40.74
C ARG A 846 -36.26 -14.13 39.84
N LEU A 847 -36.87 -13.22 39.10
CA LEU A 847 -37.97 -13.46 38.16
C LEU A 847 -37.59 -12.89 36.79
N PHE A 848 -38.10 -13.49 35.72
CA PHE A 848 -38.12 -12.86 34.40
C PHE A 848 -39.48 -12.22 34.18
N ALA A 849 -39.49 -10.94 33.77
CA ALA A 849 -40.69 -10.22 33.37
C ALA A 849 -40.95 -10.42 31.86
N GLY A 850 -42.21 -10.53 31.47
CA GLY A 850 -42.62 -10.66 30.07
C GLY A 850 -43.01 -12.09 29.64
N ILE A 851 -42.89 -13.08 30.54
CA ILE A 851 -43.05 -14.51 30.22
C ILE A 851 -43.63 -15.30 31.41
N ARG A 852 -44.43 -16.32 31.12
CA ARG A 852 -44.82 -17.41 32.04
C ARG A 852 -44.81 -18.77 31.36
N VAL A 853 -44.67 -19.84 32.14
CA VAL A 853 -44.89 -21.20 31.64
C VAL A 853 -46.41 -21.41 31.49
N SER A 854 -46.85 -21.87 30.32
CA SER A 854 -48.26 -22.20 30.03
C SER A 854 -48.51 -23.70 29.99
N VAL A 855 -47.48 -24.49 29.70
CA VAL A 855 -47.54 -25.96 29.61
C VAL A 855 -46.70 -26.58 30.72
N THR A 856 -47.35 -27.36 31.59
CA THR A 856 -46.68 -28.06 32.68
C THR A 856 -46.03 -29.37 32.21
N PRO A 857 -44.97 -29.85 32.90
CA PRO A 857 -44.28 -31.10 32.56
C PRO A 857 -45.18 -32.35 32.49
N ASP A 858 -46.37 -32.29 33.09
CA ASP A 858 -47.36 -33.37 33.12
C ASP A 858 -48.30 -33.41 31.88
N SER A 859 -48.05 -32.56 30.88
CA SER A 859 -48.86 -32.52 29.64
C SER A 859 -48.44 -33.59 28.62
N GLU A 860 -49.37 -33.97 27.73
CA GLU A 860 -49.12 -34.95 26.65
C GLU A 860 -47.95 -34.56 25.71
N LEU A 861 -47.57 -33.28 25.68
CA LEU A 861 -46.43 -32.74 24.92
C LEU A 861 -45.06 -33.30 25.36
N PHE A 862 -44.95 -33.84 26.59
CA PHE A 862 -43.72 -34.40 27.13
C PHE A 862 -43.77 -35.92 27.32
N ALA A 863 -44.84 -36.57 26.83
CA ALA A 863 -44.98 -38.02 26.92
C ALA A 863 -44.00 -38.70 25.94
N ASP A 864 -43.17 -39.58 26.49
CA ASP A 864 -42.13 -40.30 25.78
C ASP A 864 -42.75 -41.28 24.75
N GLU A 865 -42.38 -41.17 23.46
CA GLU A 865 -42.80 -42.13 22.42
C GLU A 865 -42.29 -43.56 22.69
N SER A 866 -41.37 -43.74 23.65
CA SER A 866 -40.94 -45.04 24.16
C SER A 866 -42.04 -45.84 24.87
N SER A 867 -43.22 -45.26 25.10
CA SER A 867 -44.39 -45.91 25.73
C SER A 867 -45.48 -46.36 24.75
N LYS A 868 -45.28 -46.18 23.42
CA LYS A 868 -46.14 -46.71 22.36
C LYS A 868 -45.36 -47.59 21.37
N GLN A 869 -44.72 -48.64 21.87
CA GLN A 869 -44.45 -49.88 21.10
C GLN A 869 -44.25 -51.08 22.02
#